data_AF-A0A948DBK1-F1
#
_entry.id   AF-A0A948DBK1-F1
#
_cell.length_a   1.000
_cell.length_b   1.000
_cell.length_c   1.000
_cell.angle_alpha   90.00
_cell.angle_beta   90.00
_cell.angle_gamma   90.00
#
_symmetry.space_group_name_H-M   'P 1'
#
loop_
_entity.id
_entity.type
_entity.pdbx_description
1 polymer ?
#
loop_
_entity_poly.entity_id
_entity_poly.type
_entity_poly.pdbx_seq_one_letter_code
_entity_poly.pdbx_strand_id
1 'polypeptide(L)'
;MTGDGEDRIIEEHEELLAIVGRIRSVPRVRPRAWFRFKVGIYSRMPGLLPEPSRDPGTVAERAHHSGWVHGGFRVAAAVCLILAVAILTFGGLTVAARDTGPGDALYPLKRARESLEMAFTWDESDRAEKNLVIAETRLAELDRLIADNEVDSAKVAEAAGDYAARTSAVGEALKARDLPRAQQVASHLREVKTAGKNIGRRLAAAGVAVNLAPAAGADVVIGYDGAGTPLGDGKKLVAGKTDTNGEISFSCDLEKAPDGSLLQATIEADGRKAVLPVYAPTASGGVKATVEPSVSCLTVGRPAQFTMTLESDGKLLANRSVQLVDTTGTSTVNGLAGPVTLTTDGSGALRFTMVKTSIAAPSRVGLKVLNGAWNDAGLVMAVGGVEGRGSATLGVSALSRGASSAVLDNGIVEVSCDGAGSGVLIRSVMGREVAGRTGALVDPEVAALAKNGDHSFTFEGPTVSGNGSGTASYRIAYEIPCEDGVRRKVYEVSLQRGKPYAVITCTLEPAGAGEVARLSIPEGIGIEVSGNKVPANTSSEPTLLTFQVGAPYAVVEAGGAFGFFACPIDSGSYPDAWALGRGYLGVMVNDTSGVSGMTLALGITDAEGVSRLEASAMECMSSDRETSAETPTEGFVLEAAPRSPAAGRTRITLTIFKEYAKILGD
;
A
#
# COMPACT_ATOMS: atom_id res chain seq x y z
N MET A 1 16.90 -44.56 52.98
CA MET A 1 17.37 -44.12 51.66
C MET A 1 17.10 -42.63 51.60
N THR A 2 18.11 -41.85 51.94
CA THR A 2 18.04 -40.42 52.31
C THR A 2 19.44 -39.87 52.17
N GLY A 3 19.81 -39.42 50.98
CA GLY A 3 21.20 -39.05 50.63
C GLY A 3 21.39 -38.78 49.13
N ASP A 4 20.40 -38.16 48.49
CA ASP A 4 20.38 -37.84 47.05
C ASP A 4 19.80 -36.42 46.82
N GLY A 5 19.82 -35.59 47.88
CA GLY A 5 19.13 -34.29 47.93
C GLY A 5 19.92 -33.18 48.62
N GLU A 6 20.79 -33.48 49.59
CA GLU A 6 21.65 -32.47 50.23
C GLU A 6 22.87 -32.14 49.35
N ASP A 7 23.56 -33.15 48.82
CA ASP A 7 24.73 -32.98 47.93
C ASP A 7 24.43 -32.07 46.72
N ARG A 8 23.22 -32.21 46.15
CA ARG A 8 22.76 -31.43 45.00
C ARG A 8 22.52 -29.95 45.31
N ILE A 9 22.17 -29.61 46.55
CA ILE A 9 22.02 -28.22 47.00
C ILE A 9 23.40 -27.59 47.26
N ILE A 10 24.37 -28.38 47.69
CA ILE A 10 25.77 -27.93 47.89
C ILE A 10 26.42 -27.60 46.54
N GLU A 11 26.23 -28.44 45.53
CA GLU A 11 26.80 -28.27 44.19
C GLU A 11 26.30 -26.98 43.50
N GLU A 12 24.99 -26.71 43.51
CA GLU A 12 24.41 -25.45 42.99
C GLU A 12 24.94 -24.20 43.73
N HIS A 13 25.26 -24.32 45.01
CA HIS A 13 25.76 -23.20 45.82
C HIS A 13 27.24 -22.87 45.55
N GLU A 14 28.06 -23.84 45.12
CA GLU A 14 29.45 -23.56 44.70
C GLU A 14 29.52 -22.86 43.33
N GLU A 15 28.67 -23.23 42.36
CA GLU A 15 28.59 -22.55 41.05
C GLU A 15 28.27 -21.05 41.21
N LEU A 16 27.29 -20.72 42.05
CA LEU A 16 26.90 -19.33 42.32
C LEU A 16 28.06 -18.51 42.92
N LEU A 17 28.86 -19.10 43.81
CA LEU A 17 30.04 -18.45 44.37
C LEU A 17 31.15 -18.24 43.32
N ALA A 18 31.35 -19.20 42.41
CA ALA A 18 32.28 -19.08 41.30
C ALA A 18 31.91 -17.94 40.33
N ILE A 19 30.61 -17.74 40.06
CA ILE A 19 30.09 -16.64 39.23
C ILE A 19 30.37 -15.28 39.91
N VAL A 20 30.08 -15.14 41.21
CA VAL A 20 30.39 -13.92 41.99
C VAL A 20 31.89 -13.61 42.00
N GLY A 21 32.74 -14.64 42.02
CA GLY A 21 34.19 -14.51 41.87
C GLY A 21 34.58 -13.82 40.55
N ARG A 22 34.05 -14.27 39.41
CA ARG A 22 34.33 -13.69 38.08
C ARG A 22 33.89 -12.23 37.98
N ILE A 23 32.73 -11.87 38.53
CA ILE A 23 32.22 -10.49 38.52
C ILE A 23 33.16 -9.55 39.29
N ARG A 24 33.77 -10.01 40.39
CA ARG A 24 34.71 -9.21 41.19
C ARG A 24 36.08 -9.00 40.52
N SER A 25 36.45 -9.80 39.53
CA SER A 25 37.75 -9.68 38.82
C SER A 25 37.79 -8.64 37.70
N VAL A 26 36.68 -7.98 37.36
CA VAL A 26 36.64 -7.00 36.25
C VAL A 26 37.42 -5.71 36.60
N PRO A 27 38.48 -5.34 35.85
CA PRO A 27 39.34 -4.20 36.19
C PRO A 27 38.64 -2.85 35.95
N ARG A 28 38.73 -1.94 36.94
CA ARG A 28 38.07 -0.62 36.89
C ARG A 28 38.89 0.40 36.09
N VAL A 29 38.33 0.86 34.97
CA VAL A 29 38.91 1.92 34.11
C VAL A 29 39.00 3.26 34.86
N ARG A 30 40.16 3.93 34.79
CA ARG A 30 40.35 5.29 35.34
C ARG A 30 40.04 6.37 34.28
N PRO A 31 39.31 7.45 34.61
CA PRO A 31 38.98 8.51 33.65
C PRO A 31 40.19 9.37 33.25
N ARG A 32 40.13 9.94 32.04
CA ARG A 32 41.22 10.65 31.37
C ARG A 32 41.56 11.99 32.04
N ALA A 33 42.83 12.41 31.94
CA ALA A 33 43.39 13.52 32.73
C ALA A 33 42.65 14.87 32.61
N TRP A 34 42.14 15.21 31.42
CA TRP A 34 41.40 16.46 31.17
C TRP A 34 40.16 16.63 32.07
N PHE A 35 39.48 15.53 32.41
CA PHE A 35 38.34 15.55 33.33
C PHE A 35 38.76 15.98 34.74
N ARG A 36 39.92 15.51 35.22
CA ARG A 36 40.48 15.89 36.52
C ARG A 36 40.92 17.36 36.54
N PHE A 37 41.45 17.87 35.42
CA PHE A 37 41.80 19.29 35.27
C PHE A 37 40.57 20.20 35.39
N LYS A 38 39.48 19.87 34.69
CA LYS A 38 38.23 20.65 34.73
C LYS A 38 37.65 20.74 36.16
N VAL A 39 37.58 19.61 36.88
CA VAL A 39 37.09 19.59 38.29
C VAL A 39 38.04 20.33 39.25
N GLY A 40 39.35 20.32 38.98
CA GLY A 40 40.36 21.03 39.78
C GLY A 40 40.31 22.57 39.70
N ILE A 41 39.68 23.12 38.65
CA ILE A 41 39.46 24.56 38.49
C ILE A 41 38.22 24.99 39.29
N TYR A 42 37.07 24.34 39.09
CA TYR A 42 35.82 24.72 39.78
C TYR A 42 35.88 24.59 41.31
N SER A 43 36.72 23.69 41.82
CA SER A 43 36.94 23.52 43.26
C SER A 43 37.86 24.56 43.91
N ARG A 44 38.31 25.59 43.17
CA ARG A 44 39.23 26.65 43.66
C ARG A 44 38.65 28.07 43.62
N MET A 45 37.38 28.26 43.26
CA MET A 45 36.73 29.58 43.22
C MET A 45 35.44 29.65 44.06
N PRO A 46 35.54 29.63 45.41
CA PRO A 46 34.41 29.99 46.27
C PRO A 46 34.20 31.52 46.24
N GLY A 47 32.97 31.98 45.99
CA GLY A 47 32.64 33.42 46.05
C GLY A 47 31.49 33.89 45.13
N LEU A 48 31.13 33.12 44.11
CA LEU A 48 30.00 33.45 43.22
C LEU A 48 28.70 32.75 43.65
N LEU A 49 28.05 33.33 44.66
CA LEU A 49 26.60 33.59 44.82
C LEU A 49 26.25 33.78 46.33
N PRO A 50 25.19 34.55 46.68
CA PRO A 50 25.14 35.27 47.96
C PRO A 50 24.34 34.59 49.10
N GLU A 51 24.69 34.95 50.35
CA GLU A 51 23.93 34.61 51.55
C GLU A 51 22.77 35.60 51.83
N PRO A 52 21.60 35.13 52.29
CA PRO A 52 20.63 35.92 53.07
C PRO A 52 20.89 35.75 54.59
N SER A 53 20.54 36.76 55.40
CA SER A 53 21.03 36.92 56.78
C SER A 53 19.95 37.03 57.88
N ARG A 54 20.40 36.92 59.15
CA ARG A 54 19.73 37.11 60.48
C ARG A 54 19.12 35.85 61.12
N ASP A 55 19.65 35.20 62.16
CA ASP A 55 20.29 35.65 63.44
C ASP A 55 19.36 36.48 64.36
N PRO A 56 19.38 36.36 65.71
CA PRO A 56 20.09 35.42 66.61
C PRO A 56 19.18 34.61 67.58
N GLY A 57 19.75 33.60 68.27
CA GLY A 57 19.04 32.80 69.29
C GLY A 57 19.95 32.01 70.25
N THR A 58 20.54 32.67 71.24
CA THR A 58 21.28 32.09 72.39
C THR A 58 20.36 31.21 73.27
N VAL A 59 20.73 30.10 73.92
CA VAL A 59 21.99 29.37 74.26
C VAL A 59 21.65 27.84 74.35
N ALA A 60 22.48 26.84 74.69
CA ALA A 60 23.80 26.73 75.36
C ALA A 60 24.63 25.53 74.78
N GLU A 61 25.96 25.49 74.87
CA GLU A 61 26.83 24.90 75.92
C GLU A 61 26.90 23.35 76.01
N ARG A 62 28.15 22.84 75.95
CA ARG A 62 28.80 21.59 76.46
C ARG A 62 27.92 20.40 76.94
N ALA A 63 28.28 19.13 76.72
CA ALA A 63 29.39 18.51 75.97
C ALA A 63 29.20 16.96 75.85
N HIS A 64 29.97 16.34 74.95
CA HIS A 64 30.43 14.93 74.95
C HIS A 64 29.72 13.86 75.79
N HIS A 65 29.16 12.83 75.13
CA HIS A 65 29.38 11.39 75.38
C HIS A 65 28.70 10.58 74.23
N SER A 66 29.42 10.19 73.18
CA SER A 66 30.13 8.90 73.02
C SER A 66 29.21 7.67 72.85
N GLY A 67 29.01 7.22 71.59
CA GLY A 67 28.39 5.91 71.30
C GLY A 67 27.63 5.81 69.95
N TRP A 68 27.82 4.68 69.27
CA TRP A 68 26.93 4.11 68.24
C TRP A 68 25.43 4.13 68.64
N VAL A 69 24.40 4.12 67.76
CA VAL A 69 24.28 3.74 66.32
C VAL A 69 23.37 4.77 65.58
N HIS A 70 22.78 4.41 64.42
CA HIS A 70 21.73 5.10 63.63
C HIS A 70 22.16 6.08 62.51
N GLY A 71 23.17 5.70 61.72
CA GLY A 71 23.60 6.45 60.51
C GLY A 71 22.61 6.49 59.34
N GLY A 72 21.42 5.88 59.43
CA GLY A 72 20.47 5.81 58.30
C GLY A 72 19.68 7.10 58.05
N PHE A 73 19.19 7.76 59.10
CA PHE A 73 18.17 8.81 58.96
C PHE A 73 18.68 10.08 58.28
N ARG A 74 19.97 10.42 58.42
CA ARG A 74 20.57 11.59 57.74
C ARG A 74 20.82 11.37 56.25
N VAL A 75 21.10 10.14 55.81
CA VAL A 75 21.19 9.83 54.38
C VAL A 75 19.80 9.83 53.75
N ALA A 76 18.81 9.21 54.42
CA ALA A 76 17.41 9.27 53.98
C ALA A 76 16.89 10.71 53.89
N ALA A 77 17.08 11.52 54.93
CA ALA A 77 16.67 12.93 54.92
C ALA A 77 17.39 13.76 53.84
N ALA A 78 18.69 13.52 53.59
CA ALA A 78 19.42 14.20 52.52
C ALA A 78 18.91 13.78 51.12
N VAL A 79 18.63 12.49 50.90
CA VAL A 79 18.06 11.99 49.64
C VAL A 79 16.64 12.51 49.43
N CYS A 80 15.79 12.50 50.47
CA CYS A 80 14.45 13.10 50.41
C CYS A 80 14.49 14.62 50.19
N LEU A 81 15.46 15.34 50.76
CA LEU A 81 15.63 16.78 50.51
C LEU A 81 16.14 17.05 49.10
N ILE A 82 17.09 16.26 48.59
CA ILE A 82 17.56 16.36 47.20
C ILE A 82 16.43 16.02 46.22
N LEU A 83 15.62 15.00 46.49
CA LEU A 83 14.42 14.68 45.71
C LEU A 83 13.37 15.80 45.80
N ALA A 84 13.10 16.36 46.99
CA ALA A 84 12.16 17.46 47.14
C ALA A 84 12.64 18.74 46.43
N VAL A 85 13.93 19.07 46.52
CA VAL A 85 14.54 20.20 45.78
C VAL A 85 14.54 19.92 44.28
N ALA A 86 14.77 18.69 43.82
CA ALA A 86 14.63 18.32 42.41
C ALA A 86 13.18 18.46 41.94
N ILE A 87 12.21 17.96 42.71
CA ILE A 87 10.77 18.06 42.41
C ILE A 87 10.30 19.53 42.39
N LEU A 88 10.80 20.38 43.30
CA LEU A 88 10.46 21.81 43.34
C LEU A 88 11.13 22.62 42.22
N THR A 89 12.40 22.35 41.90
CA THR A 89 13.14 23.05 40.84
C THR A 89 12.72 22.60 39.44
N PHE A 90 12.43 21.32 39.22
CA PHE A 90 11.79 20.85 37.98
C PHE A 90 10.32 21.30 37.93
N GLY A 91 9.61 21.28 39.06
CA GLY A 91 8.20 21.65 39.19
C GLY A 91 7.83 22.96 38.51
N GLY A 92 8.61 24.02 38.75
CA GLY A 92 8.41 25.33 38.12
C GLY A 92 8.53 25.35 36.58
N LEU A 93 9.25 24.40 35.99
CA LEU A 93 9.38 24.24 34.53
C LEU A 93 8.33 23.28 33.92
N THR A 94 7.63 22.46 34.74
CA THR A 94 6.72 21.41 34.23
C THR A 94 5.46 21.92 33.52
N VAL A 95 5.11 23.20 33.66
CA VAL A 95 3.98 23.79 32.92
C VAL A 95 4.38 24.12 31.49
N ALA A 96 5.55 24.72 31.28
CA ALA A 96 6.04 25.12 29.95
C ALA A 96 6.40 23.91 29.05
N ALA A 97 6.92 22.83 29.63
CA ALA A 97 7.31 21.62 28.88
C ALA A 97 6.13 20.74 28.40
N ARG A 98 4.87 21.18 28.58
CA ARG A 98 3.69 20.50 28.02
C ARG A 98 3.52 20.81 26.54
N ASP A 99 3.64 22.09 26.19
CA ASP A 99 3.43 22.64 24.86
C ASP A 99 4.58 22.38 23.88
N THR A 100 5.76 22.02 24.37
CA THR A 100 6.94 21.80 23.53
C THR A 100 6.87 20.50 22.73
N GLY A 101 7.14 20.58 21.43
CA GLY A 101 7.20 19.45 20.48
C GLY A 101 8.64 19.17 20.00
N PRO A 102 8.81 18.30 18.99
CA PRO A 102 10.12 17.96 18.43
C PRO A 102 10.96 19.19 18.05
N GLY A 103 12.27 19.11 18.29
CA GLY A 103 13.22 20.22 18.08
C GLY A 103 13.24 21.31 19.15
N ASP A 104 12.27 21.38 20.07
CA ASP A 104 12.28 22.39 21.13
C ASP A 104 13.33 22.12 22.22
N ALA A 105 13.88 23.18 22.81
CA ALA A 105 14.92 23.11 23.84
C ALA A 105 14.52 22.32 25.11
N LEU A 106 13.22 22.16 25.40
CA LEU A 106 12.71 21.36 26.52
C LEU A 106 12.16 19.98 26.10
N TYR A 107 12.11 19.66 24.81
CA TYR A 107 11.62 18.36 24.35
C TYR A 107 12.44 17.17 24.89
N PRO A 108 13.80 17.23 25.01
CA PRO A 108 14.55 16.18 25.69
C PRO A 108 14.15 15.96 27.17
N LEU A 109 13.64 17.00 27.84
CA LEU A 109 13.12 16.89 29.21
C LEU A 109 11.74 16.22 29.24
N LYS A 110 10.87 16.51 28.26
CA LYS A 110 9.60 15.79 28.03
C LYS A 110 9.85 14.29 27.83
N ARG A 111 10.80 13.95 26.96
CA ARG A 111 11.25 12.57 26.68
C ARG A 111 11.88 11.87 27.89
N ALA A 112 12.69 12.57 28.67
CA ALA A 112 13.24 12.04 29.93
C ALA A 112 12.14 11.74 30.95
N ARG A 113 11.12 12.60 31.06
CA ARG A 113 9.94 12.38 31.92
C ARG A 113 9.12 11.17 31.46
N GLU A 114 8.77 11.08 30.18
CA GLU A 114 8.06 9.92 29.62
C GLU A 114 8.79 8.61 29.92
N SER A 115 10.13 8.62 29.80
CA SER A 115 10.98 7.45 30.05
C SER A 115 11.03 7.06 31.53
N LEU A 116 11.01 8.05 32.44
CA LEU A 116 10.89 7.80 33.88
C LEU A 116 9.51 7.25 34.25
N GLU A 117 8.44 7.83 33.71
CA GLU A 117 7.08 7.33 33.95
C GLU A 117 6.94 5.87 33.46
N MET A 118 7.42 5.54 32.26
CA MET A 118 7.50 4.17 31.75
C MET A 118 8.34 3.21 32.62
N ALA A 119 9.37 3.71 33.31
CA ALA A 119 10.22 2.91 34.20
C ALA A 119 9.57 2.64 35.57
N PHE A 120 8.59 3.45 35.98
CA PHE A 120 7.78 3.26 37.19
C PHE A 120 6.46 2.54 36.93
N THR A 121 6.04 2.34 35.67
CA THR A 121 4.93 1.44 35.35
C THR A 121 5.41 -0.02 35.39
N TRP A 122 4.91 -0.79 36.36
CA TRP A 122 5.30 -2.19 36.60
C TRP A 122 4.32 -3.23 36.04
N ASP A 123 3.04 -2.88 35.92
CA ASP A 123 2.02 -3.73 35.31
C ASP A 123 2.07 -3.62 33.78
N GLU A 124 1.86 -4.74 33.07
CA GLU A 124 2.04 -4.80 31.62
C GLU A 124 0.82 -4.24 30.86
N SER A 125 -0.37 -4.24 31.46
CA SER A 125 -1.56 -3.55 30.92
C SER A 125 -1.42 -2.04 31.09
N ASP A 126 -1.03 -1.58 32.28
CA ASP A 126 -0.75 -0.17 32.54
C ASP A 126 0.39 0.33 31.62
N ARG A 127 1.37 -0.52 31.27
CA ARG A 127 2.42 -0.21 30.26
C ARG A 127 1.87 -0.13 28.85
N ALA A 128 0.96 -1.02 28.46
CA ALA A 128 0.33 -0.96 27.16
C ALA A 128 -0.50 0.32 27.01
N GLU A 129 -1.35 0.63 28.00
CA GLU A 129 -2.08 1.91 28.12
C GLU A 129 -1.12 3.11 28.09
N LYS A 130 0.00 3.06 28.84
CA LYS A 130 0.97 4.16 28.86
C LYS A 130 1.66 4.38 27.50
N ASN A 131 1.93 3.32 26.73
CA ASN A 131 2.44 3.46 25.37
C ASN A 131 1.39 4.08 24.43
N LEU A 132 0.09 3.74 24.59
CA LEU A 132 -0.99 4.39 23.83
C LEU A 132 -1.07 5.89 24.14
N VAL A 133 -1.00 6.30 25.42
CA VAL A 133 -0.99 7.73 25.82
C VAL A 133 0.21 8.49 25.24
N ILE A 134 1.38 7.85 25.11
CA ILE A 134 2.55 8.47 24.45
C ILE A 134 2.33 8.54 22.92
N ALA A 135 1.70 7.54 22.31
CA ALA A 135 1.33 7.57 20.90
C ALA A 135 0.32 8.70 20.59
N GLU A 136 -0.70 8.89 21.44
CA GLU A 136 -1.65 10.02 21.36
C GLU A 136 -0.95 11.38 21.51
N THR A 137 0.02 11.47 22.43
CA THR A 137 0.85 12.69 22.59
C THR A 137 1.61 13.03 21.31
N ARG A 138 2.13 12.02 20.60
CA ARG A 138 2.81 12.19 19.30
C ARG A 138 1.86 12.56 18.18
N LEU A 139 0.65 12.02 18.18
CA LEU A 139 -0.41 12.44 17.25
C LEU A 139 -0.79 13.91 17.47
N ALA A 140 -0.93 14.36 18.72
CA ALA A 140 -1.22 15.76 19.03
C ALA A 140 -0.06 16.72 18.64
N GLU A 141 1.20 16.28 18.76
CA GLU A 141 2.36 17.04 18.27
C GLU A 141 2.39 17.12 16.73
N LEU A 142 2.08 16.03 16.03
CA LEU A 142 1.93 16.04 14.57
C LEU A 142 0.79 16.95 14.11
N ASP A 143 -0.36 16.93 14.80
CA ASP A 143 -1.49 17.81 14.53
C ASP A 143 -1.10 19.29 14.69
N ARG A 144 -0.36 19.60 15.77
CA ARG A 144 0.17 20.94 16.02
C ARG A 144 1.13 21.43 14.93
N LEU A 145 2.04 20.58 14.45
CA LEU A 145 2.96 20.95 13.36
C LEU A 145 2.21 21.28 12.05
N ILE A 146 1.05 20.67 11.81
CA ILE A 146 0.15 21.03 10.70
C ILE A 146 -0.53 22.39 10.98
N ALA A 147 -1.06 22.58 12.19
CA ALA A 147 -1.82 23.76 12.58
C ALA A 147 -0.98 25.05 12.65
N ASP A 148 0.24 24.96 13.17
CA ASP A 148 1.21 26.06 13.26
C ASP A 148 1.91 26.31 11.89
N ASN A 149 1.62 25.49 10.86
CA ASN A 149 2.23 25.49 9.52
C ASN A 149 3.78 25.33 9.55
N GLU A 150 4.34 24.85 10.66
CA GLU A 150 5.77 24.62 10.85
C GLU A 150 6.15 23.19 10.46
N VAL A 151 5.95 22.87 9.18
CA VAL A 151 6.25 21.55 8.62
C VAL A 151 7.76 21.38 8.39
N ASP A 152 8.48 21.14 9.48
CA ASP A 152 9.83 20.57 9.44
C ASP A 152 9.72 19.04 9.30
N SER A 153 10.27 18.49 8.21
CA SER A 153 10.22 17.05 7.93
C SER A 153 10.99 16.22 8.95
N ALA A 154 12.02 16.76 9.61
CA ALA A 154 12.73 16.09 10.70
C ALA A 154 11.87 16.02 11.97
N LYS A 155 11.17 17.11 12.33
CA LYS A 155 10.22 17.13 13.45
C LYS A 155 9.09 16.13 13.26
N VAL A 156 8.51 16.10 12.05
CA VAL A 156 7.45 15.16 11.67
C VAL A 156 7.96 13.72 11.68
N ALA A 157 9.16 13.44 11.17
CA ALA A 157 9.75 12.11 11.19
C ALA A 157 10.05 11.62 12.61
N GLU A 158 10.55 12.48 13.50
CA GLU A 158 10.77 12.14 14.91
C GLU A 158 9.45 11.74 15.59
N ALA A 159 8.39 12.56 15.45
CA ALA A 159 7.12 12.25 16.09
C ALA A 159 6.41 11.02 15.51
N ALA A 160 6.42 10.85 14.18
CA ALA A 160 5.80 9.71 13.51
C ALA A 160 6.51 8.37 13.80
N GLY A 161 7.85 8.37 13.83
CA GLY A 161 8.64 7.20 14.19
C GLY A 161 8.42 6.76 15.64
N ASP A 162 8.29 7.73 16.55
CA ASP A 162 8.01 7.46 17.96
C ASP A 162 6.60 6.88 18.17
N TYR A 163 5.58 7.42 17.48
CA TYR A 163 4.23 6.82 17.44
C TYR A 163 4.24 5.36 16.96
N ALA A 164 5.00 5.06 15.91
CA ALA A 164 5.07 3.71 15.34
C ALA A 164 5.73 2.72 16.32
N ALA A 165 6.79 3.15 17.01
CA ALA A 165 7.44 2.34 18.05
C ALA A 165 6.49 2.05 19.23
N ARG A 166 5.70 3.04 19.66
CA ARG A 166 4.71 2.88 20.76
C ARG A 166 3.57 1.94 20.40
N THR A 167 2.95 2.12 19.23
CA THR A 167 1.84 1.27 18.77
C THR A 167 2.29 -0.16 18.45
N SER A 168 3.52 -0.35 17.96
CA SER A 168 4.13 -1.67 17.80
C SER A 168 4.35 -2.38 19.13
N ALA A 169 4.87 -1.70 20.16
CA ALA A 169 5.06 -2.29 21.50
C ALA A 169 3.74 -2.79 22.12
N VAL A 170 2.65 -2.04 21.93
CA VAL A 170 1.29 -2.47 22.35
C VAL A 170 0.80 -3.67 21.54
N GLY A 171 1.11 -3.69 20.24
CA GLY A 171 0.82 -4.82 19.35
C GLY A 171 1.53 -6.12 19.75
N GLU A 172 2.75 -6.06 20.28
CA GLU A 172 3.44 -7.22 20.86
C GLU A 172 2.89 -7.60 22.23
N ALA A 173 2.59 -6.63 23.11
CA ALA A 173 1.97 -6.90 24.41
C ALA A 173 0.62 -7.62 24.27
N LEU A 174 -0.20 -7.26 23.27
CA LEU A 174 -1.48 -7.91 22.95
C LEU A 174 -1.33 -9.35 22.42
N LYS A 175 -0.13 -9.81 22.05
CA LYS A 175 0.14 -11.22 21.72
C LYS A 175 0.52 -12.05 22.95
N ALA A 176 0.80 -11.42 24.09
CA ALA A 176 1.07 -12.13 25.33
C ALA A 176 -0.22 -12.78 25.85
N ARG A 177 -0.14 -14.08 26.17
CA ARG A 177 -1.30 -14.95 26.43
C ARG A 177 -2.21 -14.48 27.57
N ASP A 178 -1.62 -13.82 28.57
CA ASP A 178 -2.24 -13.57 29.88
C ASP A 178 -2.34 -12.06 30.22
N LEU A 179 -2.30 -11.16 29.22
CA LEU A 179 -2.36 -9.71 29.43
C LEU A 179 -3.72 -9.28 30.06
N PRO A 180 -3.74 -8.68 31.27
CA PRO A 180 -4.98 -8.14 31.83
C PRO A 180 -5.55 -7.01 30.95
N ARG A 181 -6.86 -6.75 31.03
CA ARG A 181 -7.55 -5.70 30.25
C ARG A 181 -7.33 -5.74 28.72
N ALA A 182 -6.83 -6.84 28.14
CA ALA A 182 -6.42 -6.89 26.73
C ALA A 182 -7.49 -6.39 25.74
N GLN A 183 -8.77 -6.61 26.01
CA GLN A 183 -9.87 -6.09 25.18
C GLN A 183 -9.97 -4.55 25.19
N GLN A 184 -9.69 -3.89 26.31
CA GLN A 184 -9.69 -2.43 26.45
C GLN A 184 -8.46 -1.82 25.78
N VAL A 185 -7.29 -2.44 25.97
CA VAL A 185 -6.04 -2.08 25.28
C VAL A 185 -6.21 -2.25 23.76
N ALA A 186 -6.91 -3.30 23.30
CA ALA A 186 -7.17 -3.54 21.88
C ALA A 186 -8.20 -2.56 21.27
N SER A 187 -9.22 -2.11 22.02
CA SER A 187 -10.12 -1.06 21.53
C SER A 187 -9.42 0.30 21.46
N HIS A 188 -8.68 0.67 22.50
CA HIS A 188 -7.94 1.94 22.53
C HIS A 188 -6.84 1.97 21.46
N LEU A 189 -6.15 0.86 21.19
CA LEU A 189 -5.21 0.75 20.06
C LEU A 189 -5.90 0.97 18.70
N ARG A 190 -7.15 0.52 18.50
CA ARG A 190 -7.91 0.76 17.25
C ARG A 190 -8.29 2.23 17.09
N GLU A 191 -8.66 2.90 18.18
CA GLU A 191 -8.95 4.34 18.21
C GLU A 191 -7.70 5.15 17.87
N VAL A 192 -6.58 4.87 18.54
CA VAL A 192 -5.27 5.50 18.29
C VAL A 192 -4.81 5.28 16.84
N LYS A 193 -4.94 4.07 16.29
CA LYS A 193 -4.65 3.77 14.87
C LYS A 193 -5.56 4.55 13.92
N THR A 194 -6.83 4.75 14.27
CA THR A 194 -7.79 5.52 13.46
C THR A 194 -7.45 7.01 13.46
N ALA A 195 -7.08 7.57 14.62
CA ALA A 195 -6.56 8.93 14.72
C ALA A 195 -5.27 9.11 13.92
N GLY A 196 -4.36 8.13 13.98
CA GLY A 196 -3.13 8.08 13.18
C GLY A 196 -3.41 8.15 11.67
N LYS A 197 -4.32 7.32 11.14
CA LYS A 197 -4.73 7.38 9.73
C LYS A 197 -5.27 8.76 9.32
N ASN A 198 -6.06 9.41 10.18
CA ASN A 198 -6.63 10.73 9.91
C ASN A 198 -5.55 11.84 9.89
N ILE A 199 -4.57 11.79 10.79
CA ILE A 199 -3.44 12.73 10.80
C ILE A 199 -2.49 12.47 9.62
N GLY A 200 -2.25 11.21 9.26
CA GLY A 200 -1.50 10.85 8.05
C GLY A 200 -2.11 11.42 6.77
N ARG A 201 -3.44 11.36 6.63
CA ARG A 201 -4.18 11.99 5.51
C ARG A 201 -4.02 13.52 5.49
N ARG A 202 -4.03 14.18 6.67
CA ARG A 202 -3.84 15.63 6.78
C ARG A 202 -2.40 16.07 6.50
N LEU A 203 -1.40 15.29 6.91
CA LEU A 203 0.01 15.52 6.55
C LEU A 203 0.22 15.37 5.03
N ALA A 204 -0.33 14.32 4.41
CA ALA A 204 -0.27 14.18 2.95
C ALA A 204 -0.92 15.37 2.22
N ALA A 205 -2.08 15.85 2.70
CA ALA A 205 -2.76 17.02 2.16
C ALA A 205 -1.99 18.34 2.35
N ALA A 206 -1.18 18.46 3.40
CA ALA A 206 -0.29 19.59 3.65
C ALA A 206 1.07 19.48 2.90
N GLY A 207 1.17 18.58 1.91
CA GLY A 207 2.39 18.37 1.11
C GLY A 207 3.53 17.70 1.87
N VAL A 208 3.27 17.16 3.06
CA VAL A 208 4.30 16.56 3.91
C VAL A 208 4.56 15.13 3.46
N ALA A 209 5.75 14.88 2.91
CA ALA A 209 6.17 13.55 2.47
C ALA A 209 6.61 12.66 3.65
N VAL A 210 5.65 12.29 4.51
CA VAL A 210 5.88 11.50 5.72
C VAL A 210 6.37 10.09 5.36
N ASN A 211 7.49 9.67 5.95
CA ASN A 211 8.18 8.39 5.73
C ASN A 211 8.98 8.26 4.42
N LEU A 212 9.52 9.36 3.90
CA LEU A 212 10.61 9.34 2.92
C LEU A 212 11.95 9.01 3.59
N ALA A 213 12.38 7.74 3.52
CA ALA A 213 13.67 7.29 4.03
C ALA A 213 14.78 7.52 2.98
N PRO A 214 15.98 8.00 3.36
CA PRO A 214 17.12 8.12 2.44
C PRO A 214 17.39 6.84 1.64
N ALA A 215 17.51 6.95 0.31
CA ALA A 215 17.74 5.82 -0.57
C ALA A 215 19.22 5.40 -0.63
N ALA A 216 19.86 5.26 0.53
CA ALA A 216 21.30 5.05 0.64
C ALA A 216 21.80 3.78 -0.06
N GLY A 217 22.90 3.91 -0.82
CA GLY A 217 23.52 2.82 -1.57
C GLY A 217 22.75 2.36 -2.82
N ALA A 218 21.67 3.04 -3.20
CA ALA A 218 20.92 2.81 -4.44
C ALA A 218 21.82 2.99 -5.67
N ASP A 219 21.67 2.13 -6.67
CA ASP A 219 22.30 2.31 -7.98
C ASP A 219 21.50 3.31 -8.81
N VAL A 220 22.18 4.33 -9.33
CA VAL A 220 21.55 5.44 -10.05
C VAL A 220 22.24 5.63 -11.40
N VAL A 221 21.45 5.71 -12.47
CA VAL A 221 21.91 6.03 -13.83
C VAL A 221 21.11 7.20 -14.38
N ILE A 222 21.77 8.33 -14.60
CA ILE A 222 21.20 9.57 -15.09
C ILE A 222 21.58 9.76 -16.57
N GLY A 223 20.64 10.26 -17.38
CA GLY A 223 20.81 10.52 -18.80
C GLY A 223 19.63 11.27 -19.42
N TYR A 224 19.77 11.70 -20.67
CA TYR A 224 18.63 12.13 -21.48
C TYR A 224 17.95 10.92 -22.12
N ASP A 225 16.65 11.00 -22.39
CA ASP A 225 15.85 10.00 -23.11
C ASP A 225 16.10 10.00 -24.64
N GLY A 226 17.37 9.93 -25.04
CA GLY A 226 17.82 9.85 -26.42
C GLY A 226 19.24 9.31 -26.56
N ALA A 227 19.44 8.29 -27.40
CA ALA A 227 20.69 7.53 -27.49
C ALA A 227 21.83 8.30 -28.21
N GLY A 228 22.46 9.25 -27.53
CA GLY A 228 23.65 9.91 -28.07
C GLY A 228 24.19 11.10 -27.28
N THR A 229 23.32 11.86 -26.63
CA THR A 229 23.63 13.16 -26.02
C THR A 229 24.62 13.05 -24.85
N PRO A 230 25.72 13.82 -24.83
CA PRO A 230 26.54 13.96 -23.62
C PRO A 230 25.86 14.86 -22.60
N LEU A 231 25.78 14.41 -21.34
CA LEU A 231 25.41 15.27 -20.20
C LEU A 231 26.44 16.38 -20.00
N GLY A 232 27.72 16.04 -20.17
CA GLY A 232 28.88 16.91 -19.98
C GLY A 232 30.17 16.10 -20.12
N ASP A 233 31.30 16.74 -20.40
CA ASP A 233 32.62 16.10 -20.49
C ASP A 233 32.69 14.87 -21.43
N GLY A 234 31.83 14.85 -22.46
CA GLY A 234 31.69 13.71 -23.39
C GLY A 234 30.95 12.48 -22.81
N LYS A 235 30.57 12.48 -21.53
CA LYS A 235 29.84 11.38 -20.88
C LYS A 235 28.36 11.41 -21.26
N LYS A 236 27.87 10.33 -21.88
CA LYS A 236 26.44 10.16 -22.24
C LYS A 236 25.53 9.82 -21.05
N LEU A 237 26.10 9.18 -20.02
CA LEU A 237 25.41 8.77 -18.81
C LEU A 237 26.29 9.10 -17.60
N VAL A 238 25.66 9.37 -16.46
CA VAL A 238 26.31 9.35 -15.14
C VAL A 238 25.75 8.17 -14.38
N ALA A 239 26.60 7.22 -14.03
CA ALA A 239 26.28 6.09 -13.18
C ALA A 239 27.03 6.20 -11.85
N GLY A 240 26.38 5.84 -10.74
CA GLY A 240 26.97 5.86 -9.41
C GLY A 240 26.03 5.29 -8.35
N LYS A 241 26.48 5.33 -7.09
CA LYS A 241 25.64 5.03 -5.93
C LYS A 241 25.34 6.29 -5.13
N THR A 242 24.18 6.34 -4.50
CA THR A 242 23.85 7.35 -3.49
C THR A 242 24.66 7.17 -2.21
N ASP A 243 24.90 8.28 -1.50
CA ASP A 243 25.54 8.27 -0.18
C ASP A 243 24.57 7.89 0.97
N THR A 244 24.98 8.09 2.23
CA THR A 244 24.13 7.81 3.41
C THR A 244 22.87 8.67 3.50
N ASN A 245 22.84 9.82 2.82
CA ASN A 245 21.73 10.76 2.81
C ASN A 245 20.80 10.52 1.61
N GLY A 246 21.13 9.57 0.74
CA GLY A 246 20.41 9.34 -0.52
C GLY A 246 20.86 10.29 -1.64
N GLU A 247 21.96 11.03 -1.47
CA GLU A 247 22.41 12.05 -2.41
C GLU A 247 23.33 11.50 -3.51
N ILE A 248 23.22 12.07 -4.72
CA ILE A 248 24.19 11.93 -5.81
C ILE A 248 24.36 13.26 -6.56
N SER A 249 25.59 13.79 -6.60
CA SER A 249 25.95 14.98 -7.38
C SER A 249 26.49 14.64 -8.77
N PHE A 250 26.16 15.45 -9.76
CA PHE A 250 26.80 15.47 -11.07
C PHE A 250 26.85 16.89 -11.66
N SER A 251 27.51 17.05 -12.81
CA SER A 251 27.45 18.28 -13.60
C SER A 251 26.91 17.96 -14.99
N CYS A 252 26.00 18.80 -15.49
CA CYS A 252 25.53 18.71 -16.86
C CYS A 252 25.42 20.10 -17.51
N ASP A 253 25.33 20.08 -18.83
CA ASP A 253 25.27 21.23 -19.72
C ASP A 253 23.86 21.24 -20.34
N LEU A 254 22.93 21.95 -19.69
CA LEU A 254 21.50 21.87 -20.02
C LEU A 254 21.17 22.55 -21.35
N GLU A 255 22.01 23.48 -21.81
CA GLU A 255 21.93 24.10 -23.14
C GLU A 255 22.25 23.12 -24.29
N LYS A 256 22.84 21.96 -23.99
CA LYS A 256 23.16 20.91 -24.98
C LYS A 256 22.18 19.73 -24.93
N ALA A 257 21.09 19.86 -24.18
CA ALA A 257 19.93 18.99 -24.31
C ALA A 257 19.31 19.18 -25.71
N PRO A 258 19.05 18.10 -26.49
CA PRO A 258 18.21 18.19 -27.67
C PRO A 258 16.85 18.79 -27.36
N ASP A 259 16.27 19.54 -28.31
CA ASP A 259 14.95 20.15 -28.16
C ASP A 259 13.91 19.11 -27.74
N GLY A 260 13.22 19.37 -26.63
CA GLY A 260 12.24 18.45 -26.08
C GLY A 260 12.80 17.13 -25.55
N SER A 261 14.11 16.99 -25.29
CA SER A 261 14.63 15.87 -24.49
C SER A 261 14.38 16.10 -22.99
N LEU A 262 14.25 15.02 -22.21
CA LEU A 262 13.98 15.05 -20.78
C LEU A 262 15.13 14.39 -20.02
N LEU A 263 15.66 15.10 -19.03
CA LEU A 263 16.66 14.54 -18.12
C LEU A 263 15.96 13.56 -17.18
N GLN A 264 16.38 12.29 -17.19
CA GLN A 264 15.79 11.20 -16.43
C GLN A 264 16.83 10.49 -15.55
N ALA A 265 16.34 9.87 -14.46
CA ALA A 265 17.13 9.05 -13.57
C ALA A 265 16.48 7.65 -13.44
N THR A 266 17.24 6.62 -13.81
CA THR A 266 16.95 5.22 -13.46
C THR A 266 17.53 4.95 -12.08
N ILE A 267 16.74 4.34 -11.19
CA ILE A 267 17.09 4.09 -9.79
C ILE A 267 16.79 2.62 -9.48
N GLU A 268 17.77 1.90 -8.95
CA GLU A 268 17.64 0.50 -8.52
C GLU A 268 18.09 0.35 -7.07
N ALA A 269 17.15 -0.04 -6.19
CA ALA A 269 17.43 -0.32 -4.78
C ALA A 269 16.38 -1.27 -4.20
N ASP A 270 16.73 -2.00 -3.13
CA ASP A 270 15.86 -2.94 -2.41
C ASP A 270 15.20 -4.05 -3.28
N GLY A 271 15.64 -4.25 -4.52
CA GLY A 271 14.96 -5.12 -5.49
C GLY A 271 13.73 -4.47 -6.15
N ARG A 272 13.68 -3.14 -6.21
CA ARG A 272 12.78 -2.33 -7.03
C ARG A 272 13.58 -1.55 -8.07
N LYS A 273 12.93 -1.20 -9.18
CA LYS A 273 13.48 -0.34 -10.24
C LYS A 273 12.51 0.78 -10.57
N ALA A 274 13.00 2.00 -10.70
CA ALA A 274 12.22 3.14 -11.17
C ALA A 274 12.94 3.91 -12.26
N VAL A 275 12.19 4.58 -13.11
CA VAL A 275 12.70 5.56 -14.09
C VAL A 275 11.88 6.84 -13.93
N LEU A 276 12.53 7.89 -13.44
CA LEU A 276 11.90 9.16 -13.03
C LEU A 276 12.37 10.33 -13.90
N PRO A 277 11.52 11.35 -14.12
CA PRO A 277 11.98 12.65 -14.59
C PRO A 277 12.81 13.33 -13.49
N VAL A 278 13.93 13.97 -13.84
CA VAL A 278 14.75 14.77 -12.90
C VAL A 278 14.15 16.16 -12.69
N TYR A 279 13.42 16.67 -13.69
CA TYR A 279 12.74 17.97 -13.64
C TYR A 279 11.29 17.83 -14.09
N ALA A 280 10.40 18.58 -13.44
CA ALA A 280 9.07 18.82 -13.97
C ALA A 280 9.18 19.62 -15.29
N PRO A 281 8.41 19.28 -16.34
CA PRO A 281 8.46 20.01 -17.60
C PRO A 281 7.84 21.40 -17.43
N THR A 282 8.34 22.37 -18.20
CA THR A 282 7.75 23.71 -18.30
C THR A 282 6.99 23.81 -19.61
N ALA A 283 5.70 24.17 -19.53
CA ALA A 283 4.83 24.29 -20.69
C ALA A 283 5.30 25.39 -21.65
N SER A 284 5.35 25.08 -22.95
CA SER A 284 5.96 25.92 -23.98
C SER A 284 4.90 26.54 -24.89
N GLY A 285 4.06 27.42 -24.34
CA GLY A 285 2.98 28.04 -25.10
C GLY A 285 2.12 29.09 -24.37
N GLY A 286 2.64 29.74 -23.32
CA GLY A 286 1.90 30.72 -22.52
C GLY A 286 0.83 30.13 -21.58
N VAL A 287 0.32 28.94 -21.90
CA VAL A 287 -0.55 28.16 -21.02
C VAL A 287 0.25 27.53 -19.89
N LYS A 288 -0.09 27.88 -18.65
CA LYS A 288 0.40 27.26 -17.42
C LYS A 288 -0.58 26.17 -16.98
N ALA A 289 -0.05 24.98 -16.71
CA ALA A 289 -0.79 23.87 -16.11
C ALA A 289 -0.33 23.67 -14.67
N THR A 290 -1.27 23.50 -13.74
CA THR A 290 -1.01 23.09 -12.34
C THR A 290 -1.67 21.73 -12.13
N VAL A 291 -0.94 20.74 -11.61
CA VAL A 291 -1.41 19.35 -11.54
C VAL A 291 -1.33 18.80 -10.12
N GLU A 292 -2.45 18.29 -9.63
CA GLU A 292 -2.64 17.74 -8.29
C GLU A 292 -3.18 16.29 -8.39
N PRO A 293 -2.64 15.32 -7.63
CA PRO A 293 -1.45 15.43 -6.79
C PRO A 293 -0.17 15.59 -7.65
N SER A 294 0.79 16.37 -7.15
CA SER A 294 2.05 16.62 -7.87
C SER A 294 3.06 15.48 -7.68
N VAL A 295 2.78 14.31 -8.28
CA VAL A 295 3.63 13.10 -8.17
C VAL A 295 4.70 13.02 -9.26
N SER A 296 5.90 12.56 -8.90
CA SER A 296 6.99 12.29 -9.85
C SER A 296 6.99 10.86 -10.39
N CYS A 297 6.19 9.96 -9.83
CA CYS A 297 6.20 8.52 -10.14
C CYS A 297 4.80 7.88 -10.03
N LEU A 298 4.56 6.80 -10.76
CA LEU A 298 3.44 5.88 -10.59
C LEU A 298 3.92 4.42 -10.63
N THR A 299 3.37 3.56 -9.77
CA THR A 299 3.55 2.11 -9.87
C THR A 299 2.90 1.59 -11.15
N VAL A 300 3.61 0.76 -11.93
CA VAL A 300 3.09 0.23 -13.20
C VAL A 300 1.76 -0.52 -12.98
N GLY A 301 0.78 -0.21 -13.83
CA GLY A 301 -0.58 -0.74 -13.77
C GLY A 301 -1.46 -0.19 -12.64
N ARG A 302 -0.98 0.68 -11.75
CA ARG A 302 -1.87 1.38 -10.80
C ARG A 302 -2.46 2.64 -11.46
N PRO A 303 -3.79 2.82 -11.48
CA PRO A 303 -4.41 4.09 -11.85
C PRO A 303 -4.17 5.14 -10.76
N ALA A 304 -3.88 6.36 -11.17
CA ALA A 304 -3.94 7.55 -10.32
C ALA A 304 -4.85 8.59 -10.96
N GLN A 305 -5.68 9.25 -10.15
CA GLN A 305 -6.54 10.34 -10.58
C GLN A 305 -5.81 11.68 -10.38
N PHE A 306 -5.92 12.55 -11.37
CA PHE A 306 -5.33 13.87 -11.39
C PHE A 306 -6.39 14.94 -11.67
N THR A 307 -6.25 16.07 -10.99
CA THR A 307 -6.88 17.35 -11.33
C THR A 307 -5.82 18.23 -11.98
N MET A 308 -6.12 18.82 -13.13
CA MET A 308 -5.24 19.77 -13.82
C MET A 308 -5.98 21.09 -14.03
N THR A 309 -5.45 22.17 -13.48
CA THR A 309 -5.97 23.53 -13.62
C THR A 309 -5.16 24.28 -14.66
N LEU A 310 -5.84 24.86 -15.65
CA LEU A 310 -5.23 25.51 -16.81
C LEU A 310 -5.43 27.03 -16.79
N GLU A 311 -4.36 27.76 -17.02
CA GLU A 311 -4.28 29.22 -16.98
C GLU A 311 -3.54 29.75 -18.22
N SER A 312 -3.97 30.87 -18.81
CA SER A 312 -3.23 31.61 -19.84
C SER A 312 -3.31 33.10 -19.52
N ASP A 313 -2.19 33.81 -19.59
CA ASP A 313 -2.13 35.27 -19.43
C ASP A 313 -2.80 35.79 -18.14
N GLY A 314 -2.63 35.05 -17.04
CA GLY A 314 -3.23 35.36 -15.73
C GLY A 314 -4.71 35.00 -15.60
N LYS A 315 -5.28 34.21 -16.51
CA LYS A 315 -6.72 33.87 -16.55
C LYS A 315 -6.95 32.38 -16.71
N LEU A 316 -7.89 31.85 -15.93
CA LEU A 316 -8.31 30.44 -15.98
C LEU A 316 -8.97 30.13 -17.33
N LEU A 317 -8.54 29.04 -17.97
CA LEU A 317 -9.07 28.56 -19.25
C LEU A 317 -10.37 27.77 -19.04
N ALA A 318 -11.39 28.42 -18.49
CA ALA A 318 -12.69 27.82 -18.18
C ALA A 318 -13.50 27.43 -19.43
N ASN A 319 -14.22 26.30 -19.36
CA ASN A 319 -15.07 25.76 -20.43
C ASN A 319 -14.35 25.61 -21.79
N ARG A 320 -13.10 25.14 -21.78
CA ARG A 320 -12.27 24.94 -22.97
C ARG A 320 -12.06 23.46 -23.27
N SER A 321 -12.29 23.09 -24.52
CA SER A 321 -11.88 21.78 -25.03
C SER A 321 -10.35 21.74 -25.17
N VAL A 322 -9.76 20.72 -24.57
CA VAL A 322 -8.32 20.45 -24.58
C VAL A 322 -8.07 18.99 -24.94
N GLN A 323 -6.83 18.67 -25.31
CA GLN A 323 -6.42 17.31 -25.64
C GLN A 323 -5.14 16.95 -24.89
N LEU A 324 -5.17 15.82 -24.17
CA LEU A 324 -4.02 15.25 -23.48
C LEU A 324 -3.53 13.99 -24.22
N VAL A 325 -2.22 13.80 -24.31
CA VAL A 325 -1.62 12.58 -24.88
C VAL A 325 -0.26 12.29 -24.25
N ASP A 326 0.01 11.04 -23.84
CA ASP A 326 1.37 10.61 -23.52
C ASP A 326 2.15 10.40 -24.81
N THR A 327 3.03 11.35 -25.12
CA THR A 327 3.86 11.33 -26.34
C THR A 327 4.91 10.20 -26.37
N THR A 328 5.12 9.47 -25.27
CA THR A 328 5.96 8.25 -25.24
C THR A 328 5.19 6.94 -25.46
N GLY A 329 3.85 6.94 -25.30
CA GLY A 329 3.06 5.71 -25.25
C GLY A 329 3.34 4.79 -24.06
N THR A 330 3.95 5.29 -22.97
CA THR A 330 4.30 4.49 -21.77
C THR A 330 3.30 4.66 -20.60
N SER A 331 2.15 5.27 -20.88
CA SER A 331 0.93 5.32 -20.07
C SER A 331 -0.33 5.30 -20.95
N THR A 332 -1.48 5.04 -20.33
CA THR A 332 -2.78 5.48 -20.85
C THR A 332 -3.32 6.67 -20.06
N VAL A 333 -4.13 7.50 -20.72
CA VAL A 333 -4.96 8.56 -20.13
C VAL A 333 -6.43 8.16 -20.34
N ASN A 334 -7.23 8.16 -19.28
CA ASN A 334 -8.62 7.65 -19.28
C ASN A 334 -8.79 6.29 -19.99
N GLY A 335 -7.81 5.39 -19.84
CA GLY A 335 -7.78 4.08 -20.48
C GLY A 335 -7.28 4.05 -21.93
N LEU A 336 -7.10 5.20 -22.59
CA LEU A 336 -6.64 5.30 -23.97
C LEU A 336 -5.12 5.56 -24.06
N ALA A 337 -4.44 4.87 -24.97
CA ALA A 337 -3.02 5.11 -25.30
C ALA A 337 -2.82 6.23 -26.36
N GLY A 338 -3.91 6.79 -26.88
CA GLY A 338 -3.93 7.88 -27.85
C GLY A 338 -4.41 9.20 -27.26
N PRO A 339 -4.63 10.24 -28.09
CA PRO A 339 -5.08 11.54 -27.62
C PRO A 339 -6.50 11.51 -27.04
N VAL A 340 -6.65 12.08 -25.85
CA VAL A 340 -7.92 12.16 -25.10
C VAL A 340 -8.41 13.60 -25.10
N THR A 341 -9.57 13.85 -25.70
CA THR A 341 -10.24 15.15 -25.65
C THR A 341 -11.02 15.27 -24.34
N LEU A 342 -10.79 16.37 -23.61
CA LEU A 342 -11.46 16.73 -22.36
C LEU A 342 -11.97 18.17 -22.45
N THR A 343 -12.81 18.58 -21.51
CA THR A 343 -13.25 19.97 -21.37
C THR A 343 -12.98 20.42 -19.94
N THR A 344 -12.37 21.59 -19.75
CA THR A 344 -12.25 22.21 -18.44
C THR A 344 -13.60 22.73 -17.94
N ASP A 345 -13.80 22.75 -16.63
CA ASP A 345 -15.01 23.28 -16.00
C ASP A 345 -14.98 24.83 -15.88
N GLY A 346 -15.94 25.39 -15.14
CA GLY A 346 -16.03 26.83 -14.87
C GLY A 346 -14.86 27.43 -14.08
N SER A 347 -14.03 26.62 -13.44
CA SER A 347 -12.80 27.02 -12.75
C SER A 347 -11.53 26.84 -13.59
N GLY A 348 -11.65 26.34 -14.82
CA GLY A 348 -10.48 25.99 -15.65
C GLY A 348 -9.81 24.68 -15.25
N ALA A 349 -10.43 23.90 -14.35
CA ALA A 349 -9.94 22.59 -13.94
C ALA A 349 -10.51 21.48 -14.83
N LEU A 350 -9.75 20.41 -15.03
CA LEU A 350 -10.21 19.15 -15.60
C LEU A 350 -9.74 17.98 -14.72
N ARG A 351 -10.38 16.82 -14.86
CA ARG A 351 -9.97 15.58 -14.18
C ARG A 351 -9.73 14.45 -15.17
N PHE A 352 -8.69 13.67 -14.92
CA PHE A 352 -8.33 12.50 -15.72
C PHE A 352 -7.69 11.43 -14.83
N THR A 353 -7.74 10.19 -15.29
CA THR A 353 -7.02 9.06 -14.68
C THR A 353 -5.87 8.68 -15.59
N MET A 354 -4.69 8.42 -15.03
CA MET A 354 -3.51 7.99 -15.77
C MET A 354 -2.99 6.66 -15.21
N VAL A 355 -2.60 5.74 -16.10
CA VAL A 355 -2.04 4.42 -15.73
C VAL A 355 -0.70 4.27 -16.42
N LYS A 356 0.39 4.13 -15.65
CA LYS A 356 1.72 3.82 -16.22
C LYS A 356 1.73 2.39 -16.76
N THR A 357 2.01 2.21 -18.05
CA THR A 357 2.01 0.88 -18.71
C THR A 357 3.41 0.28 -18.82
N SER A 358 4.46 1.10 -18.74
CA SER A 358 5.87 0.67 -18.81
C SER A 358 6.80 1.63 -18.07
N ILE A 359 7.89 1.12 -17.50
CA ILE A 359 8.99 1.94 -16.95
C ILE A 359 10.05 2.36 -17.99
N ALA A 360 9.92 1.97 -19.27
CA ALA A 360 10.97 2.17 -20.28
C ALA A 360 11.40 3.64 -20.46
N ALA A 361 10.49 4.58 -20.19
CA ALA A 361 10.73 6.01 -20.05
C ALA A 361 9.69 6.63 -19.10
N PRO A 362 9.93 7.83 -18.54
CA PRO A 362 8.88 8.67 -17.98
C PRO A 362 7.84 9.00 -19.05
N SER A 363 6.56 8.93 -18.69
CA SER A 363 5.48 9.38 -19.57
C SER A 363 5.51 10.90 -19.71
N ARG A 364 5.15 11.40 -20.90
CA ARG A 364 5.27 12.80 -21.30
C ARG A 364 3.94 13.33 -21.82
N VAL A 365 3.12 13.89 -20.94
CA VAL A 365 1.76 14.34 -21.28
C VAL A 365 1.80 15.71 -21.95
N GLY A 366 1.63 15.72 -23.27
CA GLY A 366 1.44 16.93 -24.06
C GLY A 366 0.02 17.46 -23.95
N LEU A 367 -0.14 18.79 -23.96
CA LEU A 367 -1.43 19.49 -23.96
C LEU A 367 -1.65 20.21 -25.29
N LYS A 368 -2.86 20.11 -25.84
CA LYS A 368 -3.34 21.02 -26.90
C LYS A 368 -4.63 21.71 -26.46
N VAL A 369 -4.81 22.96 -26.87
CA VAL A 369 -5.99 23.79 -26.52
C VAL A 369 -6.72 24.21 -27.78
N LEU A 370 -8.04 24.03 -27.80
CA LEU A 370 -8.89 24.41 -28.93
C LEU A 370 -9.25 25.90 -28.88
N ASN A 371 -8.54 26.69 -29.69
CA ASN A 371 -8.80 28.12 -29.91
C ASN A 371 -9.04 28.35 -31.41
N GLY A 372 -10.21 27.93 -31.90
CA GLY A 372 -10.55 27.86 -33.33
C GLY A 372 -9.87 26.69 -34.05
N ALA A 373 -8.56 26.54 -33.86
CA ALA A 373 -7.78 25.36 -34.20
C ALA A 373 -7.13 24.75 -32.96
N TRP A 374 -6.61 23.53 -33.08
CA TRP A 374 -5.81 22.88 -32.04
C TRP A 374 -4.41 23.51 -31.99
N ASN A 375 -4.16 24.31 -30.97
CA ASN A 375 -2.84 24.89 -30.71
C ASN A 375 -2.09 24.02 -29.70
N ASP A 376 -0.81 23.78 -29.95
CA ASP A 376 0.04 23.02 -29.04
C ASP A 376 0.50 23.91 -27.88
N ALA A 377 0.32 23.45 -26.64
CA ALA A 377 0.82 24.11 -25.44
C ALA A 377 2.12 23.45 -24.91
N GLY A 378 2.60 22.40 -25.59
CA GLY A 378 3.78 21.66 -25.22
C GLY A 378 3.56 20.66 -24.09
N LEU A 379 4.64 20.30 -23.42
CA LEU A 379 4.70 19.28 -22.38
C LEU A 379 4.29 19.89 -21.02
N VAL A 380 3.17 19.41 -20.45
CA VAL A 380 2.60 19.98 -19.20
C VAL A 380 2.82 19.12 -17.96
N MET A 381 3.11 17.83 -18.13
CA MET A 381 3.30 16.89 -17.03
C MET A 381 4.23 15.76 -17.49
N ALA A 382 5.18 15.37 -16.64
CA ALA A 382 6.00 14.19 -16.86
C ALA A 382 5.95 13.28 -15.63
N VAL A 383 5.80 11.97 -15.83
CA VAL A 383 5.50 11.01 -14.77
C VAL A 383 6.38 9.78 -14.91
N GLY A 384 7.22 9.51 -13.90
CA GLY A 384 8.05 8.33 -13.84
C GLY A 384 7.26 7.03 -13.63
N GLY A 385 7.91 5.90 -13.85
CA GLY A 385 7.36 4.58 -13.56
C GLY A 385 8.19 3.85 -12.51
N VAL A 386 7.55 3.10 -11.62
CA VAL A 386 8.22 2.18 -10.68
C VAL A 386 7.68 0.76 -10.77
N GLU A 387 8.62 -0.18 -10.78
CA GLU A 387 8.43 -1.60 -10.59
C GLU A 387 8.48 -1.94 -9.10
N GLY A 388 7.34 -2.42 -8.58
CA GLY A 388 7.26 -2.93 -7.20
C GLY A 388 8.11 -4.19 -7.01
N ARG A 389 8.34 -4.57 -5.74
CA ARG A 389 9.01 -5.83 -5.41
C ARG A 389 8.22 -6.99 -6.04
N GLY A 390 8.90 -7.83 -6.83
CA GLY A 390 8.27 -8.89 -7.60
C GLY A 390 7.85 -8.52 -9.02
N SER A 391 8.38 -7.44 -9.62
CA SER A 391 8.20 -7.14 -11.06
C SER A 391 9.05 -8.05 -11.97
N ALA A 392 8.83 -9.35 -11.89
CA ALA A 392 9.15 -10.26 -12.99
C ALA A 392 7.88 -10.44 -13.84
N THR A 393 7.57 -9.46 -14.69
CA THR A 393 6.59 -9.56 -15.81
C THR A 393 5.28 -10.33 -15.53
N LEU A 394 4.56 -10.00 -14.45
CA LEU A 394 3.26 -10.59 -14.08
C LEU A 394 2.27 -9.50 -13.63
N GLY A 395 1.70 -8.78 -14.61
CA GLY A 395 0.61 -7.82 -14.42
C GLY A 395 -0.68 -8.33 -15.07
N VAL A 396 -1.84 -7.98 -14.50
CA VAL A 396 -3.12 -8.26 -15.16
C VAL A 396 -3.32 -7.29 -16.31
N SER A 397 -3.76 -7.80 -17.46
CA SER A 397 -4.00 -7.03 -18.67
C SER A 397 -5.31 -7.43 -19.34
N ALA A 398 -6.01 -6.45 -19.91
CA ALA A 398 -7.09 -6.66 -20.87
C ALA A 398 -6.71 -6.10 -22.26
N LEU A 399 -7.05 -6.84 -23.30
CA LEU A 399 -6.87 -6.47 -24.70
C LEU A 399 -8.15 -6.77 -25.50
N SER A 400 -8.83 -5.73 -26.01
CA SER A 400 -9.83 -5.93 -27.06
C SER A 400 -9.13 -6.21 -28.39
N ARG A 401 -9.66 -7.17 -29.16
CA ARG A 401 -9.24 -7.50 -30.53
C ARG A 401 -10.37 -7.19 -31.53
N GLY A 402 -10.91 -5.98 -31.41
CA GLY A 402 -12.05 -5.51 -32.20
C GLY A 402 -13.40 -5.80 -31.55
N ALA A 403 -14.48 -5.49 -32.27
CA ALA A 403 -15.85 -5.41 -31.74
C ALA A 403 -16.50 -6.74 -31.32
N SER A 404 -15.78 -7.87 -31.37
CA SER A 404 -16.33 -9.21 -31.06
C SER A 404 -15.33 -10.13 -30.36
N SER A 405 -14.21 -9.59 -29.85
CA SER A 405 -13.19 -10.38 -29.15
C SER A 405 -12.45 -9.58 -28.06
N ALA A 406 -12.19 -10.26 -26.94
CA ALA A 406 -11.40 -9.76 -25.83
C ALA A 406 -10.49 -10.87 -25.28
N VAL A 407 -9.35 -10.49 -24.72
CA VAL A 407 -8.41 -11.36 -24.01
C VAL A 407 -8.08 -10.72 -22.66
N LEU A 408 -8.10 -11.51 -21.59
CA LEU A 408 -7.56 -11.17 -20.28
C LEU A 408 -6.37 -12.10 -19.99
N ASP A 409 -5.28 -11.58 -19.44
CA ASP A 409 -4.13 -12.38 -18.99
C ASP A 409 -3.61 -11.83 -17.67
N ASN A 410 -3.50 -12.67 -16.65
CA ASN A 410 -2.91 -12.33 -15.35
C ASN A 410 -1.51 -12.94 -15.12
N GLY A 411 -0.95 -13.61 -16.15
CA GLY A 411 0.34 -14.27 -16.10
C GLY A 411 0.31 -15.67 -15.46
N ILE A 412 -0.83 -16.11 -14.90
CA ILE A 412 -1.07 -17.47 -14.42
C ILE A 412 -2.09 -18.17 -15.33
N VAL A 413 -3.17 -17.46 -15.68
CA VAL A 413 -4.21 -17.87 -16.61
C VAL A 413 -4.47 -16.81 -17.67
N GLU A 414 -4.68 -17.25 -18.91
CA GLU A 414 -5.22 -16.45 -20.02
C GLU A 414 -6.69 -16.86 -20.26
N VAL A 415 -7.56 -15.87 -20.43
CA VAL A 415 -8.98 -16.03 -20.74
C VAL A 415 -9.23 -15.34 -22.08
N SER A 416 -9.87 -16.04 -23.02
CA SER A 416 -10.19 -15.47 -24.33
C SER A 416 -11.67 -15.59 -24.65
N CYS A 417 -12.18 -14.59 -25.35
CA CYS A 417 -13.52 -14.53 -25.93
C CYS A 417 -13.39 -14.19 -27.42
N ASP A 418 -14.01 -14.98 -28.28
CA ASP A 418 -14.18 -14.69 -29.70
C ASP A 418 -15.57 -15.13 -30.18
N GLY A 419 -16.20 -14.30 -31.01
CA GLY A 419 -17.50 -14.63 -31.61
C GLY A 419 -18.67 -14.66 -30.62
N ALA A 420 -18.66 -13.82 -29.59
CA ALA A 420 -19.70 -13.78 -28.53
C ALA A 420 -21.15 -13.58 -29.04
N GLY A 421 -21.35 -13.08 -30.27
CA GLY A 421 -22.64 -13.12 -30.98
C GLY A 421 -23.17 -14.54 -31.31
N SER A 422 -22.52 -15.60 -30.80
CA SER A 422 -22.98 -17.00 -30.82
C SER A 422 -23.30 -17.55 -29.41
N GLY A 423 -23.34 -16.69 -28.39
CA GLY A 423 -23.55 -17.06 -26.98
C GLY A 423 -22.28 -17.42 -26.20
N VAL A 424 -21.09 -17.34 -26.82
CA VAL A 424 -19.80 -17.63 -26.15
C VAL A 424 -19.43 -16.51 -25.18
N LEU A 425 -19.33 -16.85 -23.90
CA LEU A 425 -18.92 -15.96 -22.80
C LEU A 425 -17.40 -16.03 -22.57
N ILE A 426 -16.86 -17.26 -22.58
CA ILE A 426 -15.43 -17.58 -22.52
C ILE A 426 -15.19 -18.74 -23.49
N ARG A 427 -14.26 -18.59 -24.44
CA ARG A 427 -13.87 -19.66 -25.38
C ARG A 427 -13.12 -20.79 -24.67
N SER A 428 -12.17 -20.42 -23.81
CA SER A 428 -11.45 -21.30 -22.89
C SER A 428 -10.65 -20.46 -21.90
N VAL A 429 -10.53 -20.93 -20.67
CA VAL A 429 -9.39 -20.57 -19.80
C VAL A 429 -8.18 -21.41 -20.24
N MET A 430 -6.96 -20.87 -20.09
CA MET A 430 -5.70 -21.57 -20.33
C MET A 430 -4.75 -21.35 -19.15
N GLY A 431 -4.21 -22.41 -18.55
CA GLY A 431 -3.12 -22.29 -17.59
C GLY A 431 -1.78 -22.03 -18.28
N ARG A 432 -0.94 -21.17 -17.72
CA ARG A 432 0.46 -20.97 -18.18
C ARG A 432 1.43 -22.00 -17.59
N GLU A 433 1.14 -22.50 -16.38
CA GLU A 433 1.94 -23.54 -15.70
C GLU A 433 1.37 -24.95 -15.90
N VAL A 434 0.04 -25.10 -15.93
CA VAL A 434 -0.65 -26.37 -16.17
C VAL A 434 -1.10 -26.46 -17.63
N ALA A 435 -0.59 -27.46 -18.35
CA ALA A 435 -0.91 -27.70 -19.76
C ALA A 435 -2.34 -28.27 -19.93
N GLY A 436 -3.33 -27.37 -19.98
CA GLY A 436 -4.74 -27.73 -20.17
C GLY A 436 -5.60 -26.55 -20.65
N ARG A 437 -6.85 -26.87 -21.04
CA ARG A 437 -7.89 -25.89 -21.40
C ARG A 437 -9.24 -26.34 -20.87
N THR A 438 -10.07 -25.40 -20.42
CA THR A 438 -11.49 -25.67 -20.20
C THR A 438 -12.19 -25.79 -21.56
N GLY A 439 -13.37 -26.40 -21.60
CA GLY A 439 -14.30 -26.15 -22.69
C GLY A 439 -14.82 -24.71 -22.67
N ALA A 440 -15.61 -24.36 -23.68
CA ALA A 440 -16.25 -23.05 -23.75
C ALA A 440 -17.37 -22.92 -22.70
N LEU A 441 -17.43 -21.74 -22.08
CA LEU A 441 -18.54 -21.28 -21.25
C LEU A 441 -19.48 -20.47 -22.16
N VAL A 442 -20.76 -20.85 -22.21
CA VAL A 442 -21.77 -20.22 -23.07
C VAL A 442 -23.02 -19.85 -22.30
N ASP A 443 -23.76 -18.85 -22.79
CA ASP A 443 -25.17 -18.71 -22.48
C ASP A 443 -25.96 -19.80 -23.24
N PRO A 444 -26.80 -20.61 -22.56
CA PRO A 444 -27.48 -21.74 -23.20
C PRO A 444 -28.67 -21.34 -24.08
N GLU A 445 -29.33 -20.20 -23.82
CA GLU A 445 -30.46 -19.69 -24.61
C GLU A 445 -29.96 -19.11 -25.94
N VAL A 446 -28.96 -18.23 -25.89
CA VAL A 446 -28.32 -17.63 -27.07
C VAL A 446 -27.64 -18.70 -27.92
N ALA A 447 -26.96 -19.67 -27.30
CA ALA A 447 -26.35 -20.78 -28.04
C ALA A 447 -27.40 -21.69 -28.71
N ALA A 448 -28.58 -21.87 -28.11
CA ALA A 448 -29.68 -22.63 -28.72
C ALA A 448 -30.30 -21.90 -29.92
N LEU A 449 -30.56 -20.59 -29.79
CA LEU A 449 -31.05 -19.74 -30.89
C LEU A 449 -30.05 -19.73 -32.04
N ALA A 450 -28.79 -19.38 -31.78
CA ALA A 450 -27.74 -19.29 -32.79
C ALA A 450 -27.50 -20.64 -33.51
N LYS A 451 -27.60 -21.78 -32.81
CA LYS A 451 -27.49 -23.12 -33.40
C LYS A 451 -28.63 -23.44 -34.37
N ASN A 452 -29.82 -22.88 -34.15
CA ASN A 452 -30.97 -23.04 -35.04
C ASN A 452 -30.96 -22.04 -36.22
N GLY A 453 -29.97 -21.14 -36.29
CA GLY A 453 -29.95 -20.02 -37.24
C GLY A 453 -30.88 -18.87 -36.84
N ASP A 454 -31.38 -18.87 -35.61
CA ASP A 454 -32.20 -17.80 -35.05
C ASP A 454 -31.28 -16.71 -34.45
N HIS A 455 -31.46 -15.49 -34.93
CA HIS A 455 -30.71 -14.29 -34.52
C HIS A 455 -31.66 -13.18 -34.04
N SER A 456 -32.77 -13.56 -33.40
CA SER A 456 -33.77 -12.64 -32.82
C SER A 456 -33.31 -11.93 -31.54
N PHE A 457 -32.14 -12.28 -31.00
CA PHE A 457 -31.52 -11.62 -29.84
C PHE A 457 -30.63 -10.43 -30.25
N THR A 458 -30.51 -9.43 -29.37
CA THR A 458 -29.49 -8.36 -29.49
C THR A 458 -28.23 -8.72 -28.70
N PHE A 459 -27.11 -8.06 -28.99
CA PHE A 459 -25.80 -8.34 -28.40
C PHE A 459 -24.95 -7.08 -28.26
N GLU A 460 -24.31 -6.91 -27.09
CA GLU A 460 -23.43 -5.80 -26.72
C GLU A 460 -22.12 -6.36 -26.13
N GLY A 461 -20.96 -5.93 -26.62
CA GLY A 461 -19.64 -6.34 -26.12
C GLY A 461 -18.82 -7.21 -27.08
N PRO A 462 -17.76 -7.90 -26.61
CA PRO A 462 -17.17 -7.77 -25.28
C PRO A 462 -16.44 -6.41 -25.14
N THR A 463 -16.88 -5.56 -24.22
CA THR A 463 -16.25 -4.27 -23.91
C THR A 463 -15.37 -4.42 -22.68
N VAL A 464 -14.13 -3.90 -22.71
CA VAL A 464 -13.24 -3.93 -21.53
C VAL A 464 -13.81 -2.98 -20.46
N SER A 465 -14.29 -3.53 -19.35
CA SER A 465 -14.88 -2.79 -18.22
C SER A 465 -13.87 -2.43 -17.15
N GLY A 466 -12.75 -3.16 -17.04
CA GLY A 466 -11.66 -2.88 -16.10
C GLY A 466 -10.31 -3.31 -16.66
N ASN A 467 -9.24 -2.55 -16.35
CA ASN A 467 -7.88 -2.89 -16.75
C ASN A 467 -6.86 -2.23 -15.80
N GLY A 468 -6.32 -2.99 -14.85
CA GLY A 468 -5.36 -2.49 -13.86
C GLY A 468 -4.60 -3.58 -13.12
N SER A 469 -3.56 -3.18 -12.38
CA SER A 469 -2.56 -4.07 -11.76
C SER A 469 -3.11 -5.16 -10.85
N GLY A 470 -4.30 -4.99 -10.26
CA GLY A 470 -4.96 -6.01 -9.43
C GLY A 470 -6.05 -6.82 -10.15
N THR A 471 -6.67 -6.27 -11.21
CA THR A 471 -7.84 -6.86 -11.86
C THR A 471 -8.01 -6.30 -13.27
N ALA A 472 -8.42 -7.15 -14.23
CA ALA A 472 -8.91 -6.73 -15.53
C ALA A 472 -10.17 -7.51 -15.90
N SER A 473 -11.12 -6.88 -16.61
CA SER A 473 -12.43 -7.45 -16.90
C SER A 473 -13.00 -6.98 -18.24
N TYR A 474 -13.92 -7.78 -18.80
CA TYR A 474 -14.78 -7.39 -19.91
C TYR A 474 -16.25 -7.71 -19.62
N ARG A 475 -17.13 -6.91 -20.20
CA ARG A 475 -18.59 -7.02 -20.11
C ARG A 475 -19.18 -7.45 -21.46
N ILE A 476 -20.15 -8.36 -21.39
CA ILE A 476 -21.04 -8.79 -22.46
C ILE A 476 -22.48 -8.55 -21.99
N ALA A 477 -23.40 -8.21 -22.90
CA ALA A 477 -24.83 -8.31 -22.65
C ALA A 477 -25.59 -8.86 -23.86
N TYR A 478 -26.70 -9.51 -23.58
CA TYR A 478 -27.67 -9.99 -24.57
C TYR A 478 -29.07 -9.53 -24.20
N GLU A 479 -29.92 -9.27 -25.18
CA GLU A 479 -31.37 -9.11 -24.98
C GLU A 479 -32.08 -10.21 -25.78
N ILE A 480 -32.77 -11.10 -25.08
CA ILE A 480 -33.29 -12.37 -25.59
C ILE A 480 -34.83 -12.29 -25.58
N PRO A 481 -35.51 -12.53 -26.72
CA PRO A 481 -36.96 -12.68 -26.74
C PRO A 481 -37.42 -13.89 -25.91
N CYS A 482 -38.47 -13.71 -25.12
CA CYS A 482 -39.10 -14.73 -24.28
C CYS A 482 -40.63 -14.62 -24.41
N GLU A 483 -41.37 -15.64 -23.96
CA GLU A 483 -42.84 -15.64 -24.06
C GLU A 483 -43.49 -14.46 -23.30
N ASP A 484 -42.89 -14.05 -22.17
CA ASP A 484 -43.35 -12.93 -21.34
C ASP A 484 -42.76 -11.56 -21.71
N GLY A 485 -41.89 -11.46 -22.73
CA GLY A 485 -41.28 -10.18 -23.14
C GLY A 485 -39.81 -10.30 -23.59
N VAL A 486 -38.97 -9.38 -23.13
CA VAL A 486 -37.52 -9.36 -23.43
C VAL A 486 -36.73 -9.55 -22.12
N ARG A 487 -35.83 -10.53 -22.11
CA ARG A 487 -34.91 -10.83 -21.01
C ARG A 487 -33.52 -10.33 -21.36
N ARG A 488 -33.01 -9.35 -20.62
CA ARG A 488 -31.62 -8.91 -20.69
C ARG A 488 -30.76 -9.73 -19.73
N LYS A 489 -29.66 -10.26 -20.23
CA LYS A 489 -28.61 -10.92 -19.45
C LYS A 489 -27.32 -10.14 -19.59
N VAL A 490 -26.69 -9.79 -18.48
CA VAL A 490 -25.41 -9.06 -18.44
C VAL A 490 -24.36 -9.94 -17.79
N TYR A 491 -23.23 -10.17 -18.45
CA TYR A 491 -22.09 -10.92 -17.93
C TYR A 491 -20.87 -10.00 -17.80
N GLU A 492 -20.23 -9.96 -16.64
CA GLU A 492 -18.86 -9.45 -16.48
C GLU A 492 -17.91 -10.60 -16.18
N VAL A 493 -16.87 -10.76 -16.99
CA VAL A 493 -15.78 -11.73 -16.83
C VAL A 493 -14.53 -10.99 -16.38
N SER A 494 -13.88 -11.47 -15.33
CA SER A 494 -12.71 -10.82 -14.72
C SER A 494 -11.58 -11.80 -14.37
N LEU A 495 -10.33 -11.32 -14.44
CA LEU A 495 -9.15 -11.95 -13.85
C LEU A 495 -8.61 -11.07 -12.73
N GLN A 496 -8.22 -11.68 -11.61
CA GLN A 496 -7.52 -11.01 -10.50
C GLN A 496 -6.04 -11.42 -10.46
N ARG A 497 -5.15 -10.54 -9.97
CA ARG A 497 -3.71 -10.83 -9.85
C ARG A 497 -3.49 -11.96 -8.84
N GLY A 498 -2.71 -12.97 -9.23
CA GLY A 498 -2.34 -14.08 -8.33
C GLY A 498 -3.42 -15.15 -8.14
N LYS A 499 -4.61 -15.00 -8.74
CA LYS A 499 -5.69 -16.00 -8.66
C LYS A 499 -5.68 -16.89 -9.93
N PRO A 500 -5.59 -18.23 -9.84
CA PRO A 500 -5.53 -19.15 -10.99
C PRO A 500 -6.91 -19.43 -11.64
N TYR A 501 -7.83 -18.46 -11.61
CA TYR A 501 -9.20 -18.59 -12.09
C TYR A 501 -9.76 -17.25 -12.55
N ALA A 502 -10.73 -17.31 -13.45
CA ALA A 502 -11.62 -16.20 -13.79
C ALA A 502 -12.82 -16.17 -12.86
N VAL A 503 -13.32 -14.96 -12.57
CA VAL A 503 -14.60 -14.74 -11.90
C VAL A 503 -15.58 -14.15 -12.91
N ILE A 504 -16.74 -14.78 -13.07
CA ILE A 504 -17.82 -14.37 -13.96
C ILE A 504 -19.02 -13.99 -13.11
N THR A 505 -19.60 -12.81 -13.30
CA THR A 505 -20.87 -12.41 -12.67
C THR A 505 -21.92 -12.14 -13.74
N CYS A 506 -23.08 -12.81 -13.61
CA CYS A 506 -24.28 -12.61 -14.40
C CYS A 506 -25.31 -11.75 -13.65
N THR A 507 -26.13 -10.99 -14.37
CA THR A 507 -27.29 -10.24 -13.85
C THR A 507 -28.47 -10.39 -14.82
N LEU A 508 -29.65 -10.70 -14.28
CA LEU A 508 -30.87 -11.05 -15.02
C LEU A 508 -31.97 -9.99 -14.87
N GLU A 509 -32.37 -9.36 -15.97
CA GLU A 509 -33.36 -8.27 -16.02
C GLU A 509 -34.45 -8.55 -17.07
N PRO A 510 -35.73 -8.79 -16.72
CA PRO A 510 -36.24 -9.09 -15.38
C PRO A 510 -35.77 -10.46 -14.88
N ALA A 511 -36.03 -10.70 -13.59
CA ALA A 511 -35.77 -11.98 -12.95
C ALA A 511 -36.63 -13.12 -13.53
N GLY A 512 -36.10 -14.33 -13.48
CA GLY A 512 -36.83 -15.54 -13.85
C GLY A 512 -35.94 -16.78 -13.78
N ALA A 513 -36.58 -17.96 -13.76
CA ALA A 513 -35.90 -19.24 -13.67
C ALA A 513 -35.21 -19.64 -15.00
N GLY A 514 -34.07 -20.34 -14.90
CA GLY A 514 -33.37 -20.88 -16.07
C GLY A 514 -31.97 -21.44 -15.79
N GLU A 515 -31.32 -21.94 -16.84
CA GLU A 515 -29.89 -22.28 -16.83
C GLU A 515 -29.09 -21.00 -17.16
N VAL A 516 -28.26 -20.53 -16.23
CA VAL A 516 -27.64 -19.19 -16.34
C VAL A 516 -26.34 -19.21 -17.16
N ALA A 517 -25.55 -20.27 -17.05
CA ALA A 517 -24.34 -20.48 -17.84
C ALA A 517 -24.03 -21.98 -17.96
N ARG A 518 -23.46 -22.38 -19.09
CA ARG A 518 -23.13 -23.76 -19.43
C ARG A 518 -21.65 -23.91 -19.79
N LEU A 519 -20.95 -24.79 -19.08
CA LEU A 519 -19.59 -25.22 -19.42
C LEU A 519 -19.63 -26.48 -20.28
N SER A 520 -18.96 -26.42 -21.44
CA SER A 520 -18.86 -27.55 -22.38
C SER A 520 -17.85 -28.59 -21.88
N ILE A 521 -18.18 -29.88 -21.92
CA ILE A 521 -17.33 -30.98 -21.44
C ILE A 521 -17.27 -32.10 -22.49
N PRO A 522 -16.07 -32.61 -22.88
CA PRO A 522 -15.95 -33.76 -23.76
C PRO A 522 -16.68 -35.02 -23.24
N GLU A 523 -17.33 -35.77 -24.16
CA GLU A 523 -17.98 -37.04 -23.79
C GLU A 523 -16.96 -38.05 -23.24
N GLY A 524 -17.36 -38.82 -22.22
CA GLY A 524 -16.54 -39.88 -21.61
C GLY A 524 -15.58 -39.42 -20.51
N ILE A 525 -15.52 -38.12 -20.19
CA ILE A 525 -14.71 -37.59 -19.08
C ILE A 525 -15.36 -37.87 -17.71
N GLY A 526 -14.52 -38.13 -16.72
CA GLY A 526 -14.93 -38.19 -15.31
C GLY A 526 -15.20 -36.80 -14.74
N ILE A 527 -16.38 -36.65 -14.13
CA ILE A 527 -16.82 -35.43 -13.45
C ILE A 527 -16.96 -35.74 -11.96
N GLU A 528 -16.45 -34.83 -11.12
CA GLU A 528 -16.53 -34.92 -9.67
C GLU A 528 -17.29 -33.68 -9.15
N VAL A 529 -18.29 -33.87 -8.29
CA VAL A 529 -19.10 -32.79 -7.72
C VAL A 529 -19.00 -32.89 -6.20
N SER A 530 -18.57 -31.82 -5.53
CA SER A 530 -18.36 -31.80 -4.08
C SER A 530 -17.57 -33.03 -3.57
N GLY A 531 -16.46 -33.38 -4.24
CA GLY A 531 -15.61 -34.53 -3.90
C GLY A 531 -16.16 -35.92 -4.27
N ASN A 532 -17.31 -36.01 -4.95
CA ASN A 532 -17.97 -37.27 -5.30
C ASN A 532 -18.02 -37.48 -6.82
N LYS A 533 -17.53 -38.62 -7.32
CA LYS A 533 -17.55 -38.93 -8.76
C LYS A 533 -18.96 -39.23 -9.25
N VAL A 534 -19.39 -38.49 -10.28
CA VAL A 534 -20.74 -38.58 -10.87
C VAL A 534 -20.66 -39.32 -12.21
N PRO A 535 -21.54 -40.29 -12.49
CA PRO A 535 -21.59 -40.92 -13.81
C PRO A 535 -22.01 -39.93 -14.89
N ALA A 536 -21.41 -40.02 -16.07
CA ALA A 536 -21.77 -39.17 -17.21
C ALA A 536 -23.24 -39.39 -17.61
N ASN A 537 -24.00 -38.30 -17.76
CA ASN A 537 -25.39 -38.37 -18.15
C ASN A 537 -25.55 -38.70 -19.65
N THR A 538 -26.23 -39.81 -19.94
CA THR A 538 -26.52 -40.30 -21.29
C THR A 538 -27.94 -40.00 -21.78
N SER A 539 -28.76 -39.32 -20.97
CA SER A 539 -30.15 -38.92 -21.28
C SER A 539 -30.21 -37.71 -22.21
N SER A 540 -31.40 -37.40 -22.74
CA SER A 540 -31.72 -36.08 -23.31
C SER A 540 -31.86 -35.02 -22.23
N GLU A 541 -32.45 -35.39 -21.09
CA GLU A 541 -32.72 -34.49 -19.98
C GLU A 541 -31.49 -34.29 -19.07
N PRO A 542 -31.27 -33.08 -18.53
CA PRO A 542 -30.24 -32.86 -17.52
C PRO A 542 -30.55 -33.63 -16.23
N THR A 543 -29.50 -34.18 -15.60
CA THR A 543 -29.55 -34.71 -14.25
C THR A 543 -29.29 -33.55 -13.30
N LEU A 544 -30.26 -33.25 -12.43
CA LEU A 544 -30.11 -32.19 -11.42
C LEU A 544 -29.40 -32.74 -10.18
N LEU A 545 -28.34 -32.05 -9.74
CA LEU A 545 -27.57 -32.40 -8.55
C LEU A 545 -27.60 -31.20 -7.58
N THR A 546 -28.34 -31.33 -6.49
CA THR A 546 -28.45 -30.29 -5.44
C THR A 546 -27.10 -29.99 -4.81
N PHE A 547 -26.79 -28.71 -4.59
CA PHE A 547 -25.55 -28.29 -3.94
C PHE A 547 -25.44 -28.84 -2.50
N GLN A 548 -24.25 -29.26 -2.09
CA GLN A 548 -23.97 -29.52 -0.67
C GLN A 548 -23.49 -28.25 0.03
N VAL A 549 -24.03 -27.99 1.21
CA VAL A 549 -23.72 -26.81 2.03
C VAL A 549 -22.23 -26.79 2.36
N GLY A 550 -21.52 -25.76 1.88
CA GLY A 550 -20.10 -25.56 2.10
C GLY A 550 -19.16 -26.11 1.03
N ALA A 551 -19.66 -26.82 0.00
CA ALA A 551 -18.82 -27.34 -1.10
C ALA A 551 -19.45 -27.15 -2.51
N PRO A 552 -19.80 -25.92 -2.93
CA PRO A 552 -20.50 -25.66 -4.19
C PRO A 552 -19.58 -25.64 -5.43
N TYR A 553 -18.78 -26.69 -5.61
CA TYR A 553 -17.84 -26.82 -6.73
C TYR A 553 -17.96 -28.17 -7.45
N ALA A 554 -17.51 -28.17 -8.70
CA ALA A 554 -17.33 -29.33 -9.55
C ALA A 554 -15.95 -29.30 -10.22
N VAL A 555 -15.41 -30.49 -10.50
CA VAL A 555 -14.09 -30.71 -11.11
C VAL A 555 -14.25 -31.63 -12.31
N VAL A 556 -13.54 -31.31 -13.39
CA VAL A 556 -13.59 -32.00 -14.69
C VAL A 556 -12.18 -32.43 -15.07
N GLU A 557 -11.91 -33.73 -15.11
CA GLU A 557 -10.56 -34.28 -15.39
C GLU A 557 -10.35 -34.48 -16.91
N ALA A 558 -9.55 -33.61 -17.53
CA ALA A 558 -9.29 -33.62 -18.96
C ALA A 558 -7.79 -33.78 -19.28
N GLY A 559 -7.36 -35.01 -19.58
CA GLY A 559 -6.00 -35.28 -20.08
C GLY A 559 -4.87 -35.00 -19.07
N GLY A 560 -5.17 -35.07 -17.77
CA GLY A 560 -4.23 -34.74 -16.69
C GLY A 560 -4.31 -33.30 -16.17
N ALA A 561 -5.14 -32.45 -16.78
CA ALA A 561 -5.49 -31.14 -16.25
C ALA A 561 -6.91 -31.16 -15.65
N PHE A 562 -7.11 -30.43 -14.56
CA PHE A 562 -8.37 -30.37 -13.82
C PHE A 562 -9.03 -29.01 -14.06
N GLY A 563 -10.17 -29.00 -14.75
CA GLY A 563 -11.03 -27.82 -14.88
C GLY A 563 -11.86 -27.67 -13.60
N PHE A 564 -11.77 -26.51 -12.95
CA PHE A 564 -12.52 -26.19 -11.73
C PHE A 564 -13.66 -25.23 -12.06
N PHE A 565 -14.87 -25.55 -11.61
CA PHE A 565 -16.07 -24.72 -11.79
C PHE A 565 -16.85 -24.64 -10.48
N ALA A 566 -17.05 -23.45 -9.94
CA ALA A 566 -17.71 -23.24 -8.64
C ALA A 566 -18.65 -22.04 -8.63
N CYS A 567 -19.67 -22.09 -7.78
CA CYS A 567 -20.64 -21.01 -7.58
C CYS A 567 -20.60 -20.58 -6.11
N PRO A 568 -20.52 -19.28 -5.77
CA PRO A 568 -20.64 -18.84 -4.39
C PRO A 568 -22.08 -19.04 -3.91
N ILE A 569 -22.22 -19.30 -2.61
CA ILE A 569 -23.51 -19.26 -1.92
C ILE A 569 -23.53 -17.97 -1.11
N ASP A 570 -24.17 -16.93 -1.64
CA ASP A 570 -24.51 -15.71 -0.89
C ASP A 570 -25.99 -15.70 -0.48
N SER A 571 -26.41 -14.67 0.25
CA SER A 571 -27.81 -14.51 0.70
C SER A 571 -28.70 -13.73 -0.27
N GLY A 572 -28.21 -13.43 -1.48
CA GLY A 572 -28.88 -12.60 -2.49
C GLY A 572 -29.52 -13.40 -3.63
N SER A 573 -28.87 -14.45 -4.13
CA SER A 573 -29.45 -15.36 -5.11
C SER A 573 -28.90 -16.79 -4.96
N TYR A 574 -29.77 -17.75 -4.65
CA TYR A 574 -29.38 -19.17 -4.53
C TYR A 574 -29.49 -19.90 -5.88
N PRO A 575 -28.44 -20.62 -6.30
CA PRO A 575 -28.56 -21.66 -7.33
C PRO A 575 -29.10 -22.95 -6.70
N ASP A 576 -30.09 -23.59 -7.32
CA ASP A 576 -30.76 -24.77 -6.72
C ASP A 576 -29.98 -26.07 -6.95
N ALA A 577 -29.44 -26.22 -8.17
CA ALA A 577 -28.75 -27.42 -8.60
C ALA A 577 -27.73 -27.17 -9.72
N TRP A 578 -26.73 -28.05 -9.78
CA TRP A 578 -26.01 -28.30 -11.02
C TRP A 578 -26.92 -29.02 -12.02
N ALA A 579 -26.89 -28.61 -13.28
CA ALA A 579 -27.46 -29.35 -14.40
C ALA A 579 -26.34 -30.12 -15.13
N LEU A 580 -26.23 -31.42 -14.86
CA LEU A 580 -25.32 -32.31 -15.60
C LEU A 580 -26.06 -32.90 -16.81
N GLY A 581 -25.72 -32.46 -18.01
CA GLY A 581 -26.30 -32.99 -19.25
C GLY A 581 -25.28 -33.64 -20.16
N ARG A 582 -25.75 -34.10 -21.32
CA ARG A 582 -24.90 -34.79 -22.30
C ARG A 582 -23.84 -33.85 -22.88
N GLY A 583 -22.60 -33.99 -22.38
CA GLY A 583 -21.46 -33.17 -22.81
C GLY A 583 -21.39 -31.76 -22.20
N TYR A 584 -22.06 -31.50 -21.07
CA TYR A 584 -22.00 -30.20 -20.40
C TYR A 584 -22.31 -30.26 -18.90
N LEU A 585 -21.86 -29.23 -18.18
CA LEU A 585 -22.27 -28.90 -16.82
C LEU A 585 -22.75 -27.45 -16.78
N GLY A 586 -23.97 -27.22 -16.30
CA GLY A 586 -24.56 -25.89 -16.12
C GLY A 586 -25.04 -25.65 -14.69
N VAL A 587 -25.51 -24.43 -14.41
CA VAL A 587 -26.11 -24.07 -13.12
C VAL A 587 -27.54 -23.57 -13.32
N MET A 588 -28.46 -24.13 -12.54
CA MET A 588 -29.88 -23.75 -12.51
C MET A 588 -30.15 -22.75 -11.37
N VAL A 589 -31.01 -21.77 -11.66
CA VAL A 589 -31.53 -20.81 -10.68
C VAL A 589 -33.05 -20.70 -10.85
N ASN A 590 -33.81 -20.75 -9.75
CA ASN A 590 -35.26 -20.53 -9.70
C ASN A 590 -35.62 -19.32 -8.83
N ASP A 591 -35.08 -18.15 -9.15
CA ASP A 591 -35.46 -16.91 -8.48
C ASP A 591 -36.85 -16.43 -8.92
N THR A 592 -37.65 -15.96 -7.96
CA THR A 592 -39.01 -15.42 -8.16
C THR A 592 -39.16 -14.01 -7.56
N SER A 593 -38.07 -13.37 -7.17
CA SER A 593 -38.05 -12.28 -6.19
C SER A 593 -37.12 -11.10 -6.52
N GLY A 594 -37.05 -10.70 -7.79
CA GLY A 594 -36.30 -9.50 -8.23
C GLY A 594 -34.94 -9.82 -8.84
N VAL A 595 -34.22 -8.78 -9.28
CA VAL A 595 -33.03 -8.91 -10.16
C VAL A 595 -32.02 -9.90 -9.60
N SER A 596 -31.96 -11.11 -10.18
CA SER A 596 -31.06 -12.16 -9.74
C SER A 596 -29.64 -11.90 -10.22
N GLY A 597 -28.69 -12.02 -9.29
CA GLY A 597 -27.27 -11.82 -9.53
C GLY A 597 -26.51 -13.10 -9.18
N MET A 598 -25.80 -13.68 -10.13
CA MET A 598 -25.18 -15.01 -9.99
C MET A 598 -23.70 -14.93 -10.35
N THR A 599 -22.81 -15.47 -9.51
CA THR A 599 -21.35 -15.42 -9.73
C THR A 599 -20.78 -16.83 -9.92
N LEU A 600 -19.65 -16.95 -10.60
CA LEU A 600 -18.97 -18.20 -10.90
C LEU A 600 -17.45 -18.02 -10.83
N ALA A 601 -16.74 -19.06 -10.42
CA ALA A 601 -15.30 -19.20 -10.62
C ALA A 601 -15.01 -20.31 -11.65
N LEU A 602 -14.13 -20.03 -12.62
CA LEU A 602 -13.70 -20.97 -13.65
C LEU A 602 -12.16 -20.96 -13.77
N GLY A 603 -11.51 -22.10 -13.50
CA GLY A 603 -10.05 -22.22 -13.43
C GLY A 603 -9.49 -23.53 -13.97
N ILE A 604 -8.16 -23.63 -14.02
CA ILE A 604 -7.42 -24.84 -14.42
C ILE A 604 -6.31 -25.12 -13.42
N THR A 605 -6.12 -26.38 -13.06
CA THR A 605 -5.13 -26.78 -12.07
C THR A 605 -4.65 -28.23 -12.23
N ASP A 606 -3.69 -28.62 -11.40
CA ASP A 606 -3.25 -29.99 -11.17
C ASP A 606 -4.01 -30.62 -9.98
N ALA A 607 -3.84 -31.92 -9.74
CA ALA A 607 -4.54 -32.63 -8.68
C ALA A 607 -4.26 -32.06 -7.26
N GLU A 608 -3.07 -31.53 -7.02
CA GLU A 608 -2.68 -30.92 -5.73
C GLU A 608 -3.15 -29.47 -5.59
N GLY A 609 -3.55 -28.84 -6.69
CA GLY A 609 -4.07 -27.48 -6.74
C GLY A 609 -5.58 -27.38 -6.55
N VAL A 610 -6.34 -28.48 -6.68
CA VAL A 610 -7.81 -28.49 -6.48
C VAL A 610 -8.19 -27.94 -5.11
N SER A 611 -7.65 -28.46 -4.01
CA SER A 611 -7.95 -27.97 -2.66
C SER A 611 -7.40 -26.57 -2.37
N ARG A 612 -6.38 -26.10 -3.12
CA ARG A 612 -5.88 -24.72 -3.04
C ARG A 612 -6.83 -23.74 -3.76
N LEU A 613 -7.41 -24.17 -4.88
CA LEU A 613 -8.46 -23.45 -5.60
C LEU A 613 -9.76 -23.38 -4.78
N GLU A 614 -10.18 -24.50 -4.20
CA GLU A 614 -11.33 -24.60 -3.30
C GLU A 614 -11.21 -23.58 -2.15
N ALA A 615 -10.10 -23.59 -1.40
CA ALA A 615 -9.87 -22.63 -0.32
C ALA A 615 -9.86 -21.17 -0.81
N SER A 616 -9.26 -20.88 -1.98
CA SER A 616 -9.24 -19.53 -2.55
C SER A 616 -10.60 -19.07 -3.08
N ALA A 617 -11.44 -19.97 -3.58
CA ALA A 617 -12.80 -19.66 -4.00
C ALA A 617 -13.70 -19.38 -2.78
N MET A 618 -13.57 -20.17 -1.72
CA MET A 618 -14.25 -19.97 -0.43
C MET A 618 -13.79 -18.69 0.27
N GLU A 619 -12.53 -18.26 0.10
CA GLU A 619 -12.05 -16.94 0.58
C GLU A 619 -12.82 -15.78 -0.08
N CYS A 620 -13.02 -15.83 -1.41
CA CYS A 620 -13.83 -14.85 -2.15
C CYS A 620 -15.31 -14.84 -1.74
N MET A 621 -15.82 -15.90 -1.09
CA MET A 621 -17.20 -15.97 -0.58
C MET A 621 -17.41 -15.23 0.75
N SER A 622 -16.37 -14.56 1.29
CA SER A 622 -16.41 -13.88 2.59
C SER A 622 -16.25 -12.35 2.55
N SER A 623 -15.94 -11.78 1.39
CA SER A 623 -15.68 -10.34 1.23
C SER A 623 -16.85 -9.60 0.59
N ASP A 624 -17.60 -8.85 1.39
CA ASP A 624 -18.63 -7.92 0.91
C ASP A 624 -18.07 -6.87 -0.06
N ARG A 625 -18.93 -6.37 -0.96
CA ARG A 625 -18.59 -5.34 -1.96
C ARG A 625 -18.33 -3.97 -1.32
N GLU A 626 -17.08 -3.68 -0.95
CA GLU A 626 -16.60 -2.29 -0.94
C GLU A 626 -15.07 -2.16 -1.09
N THR A 627 -14.61 -1.73 -2.26
CA THR A 627 -13.25 -1.18 -2.45
C THR A 627 -13.33 0.14 -3.23
N SER A 628 -13.67 1.21 -2.52
CA SER A 628 -13.35 2.56 -2.95
C SER A 628 -11.83 2.76 -3.05
N ALA A 629 -11.38 3.78 -3.77
CA ALA A 629 -9.96 3.95 -4.07
C ALA A 629 -9.12 4.31 -2.83
N GLU A 630 -8.14 3.46 -2.50
CA GLU A 630 -6.94 3.87 -1.76
C GLU A 630 -5.72 3.85 -2.70
N THR A 631 -4.86 4.86 -2.59
CA THR A 631 -3.66 5.03 -3.44
C THR A 631 -2.39 4.82 -2.61
N PRO A 632 -1.85 3.58 -2.54
CA PRO A 632 -0.52 3.34 -1.99
C PRO A 632 0.54 3.51 -3.08
N THR A 633 1.27 4.62 -3.05
CA THR A 633 2.53 4.78 -3.78
C THR A 633 3.65 4.07 -3.01
N GLU A 634 4.05 2.89 -3.51
CA GLU A 634 5.37 2.32 -3.20
C GLU A 634 6.31 2.74 -4.33
N GLY A 635 7.33 3.53 -4.01
CA GLY A 635 8.10 4.22 -5.04
C GLY A 635 9.43 4.80 -4.59
N PHE A 636 9.96 5.69 -5.43
CA PHE A 636 11.05 6.58 -5.10
C PHE A 636 10.61 8.02 -5.40
N VAL A 637 10.90 8.92 -4.47
CA VAL A 637 10.77 10.37 -4.67
C VAL A 637 12.16 10.94 -4.91
N LEU A 638 12.25 11.92 -5.81
CA LEU A 638 13.50 12.53 -6.24
C LEU A 638 13.37 14.05 -6.14
N GLU A 639 14.25 14.66 -5.36
CA GLU A 639 14.42 16.11 -5.33
C GLU A 639 15.71 16.50 -6.05
N ALA A 640 15.64 17.48 -6.94
CA ALA A 640 16.79 18.03 -7.65
C ALA A 640 17.14 19.44 -7.11
N ALA A 641 18.42 19.68 -6.84
CA ALA A 641 18.97 20.98 -6.46
C ALA A 641 20.04 21.40 -7.50
N PRO A 642 19.88 22.53 -8.21
CA PRO A 642 18.74 23.46 -8.17
C PRO A 642 17.44 22.85 -8.72
N ARG A 643 16.29 23.28 -8.17
CA ARG A 643 14.94 22.78 -8.50
C ARG A 643 14.40 23.18 -9.88
N SER A 644 15.16 23.97 -10.64
CA SER A 644 14.80 24.39 -12.00
C SER A 644 16.04 24.36 -12.90
N PRO A 645 15.89 24.07 -14.20
CA PRO A 645 17.00 24.07 -15.14
C PRO A 645 17.58 25.48 -15.29
N ALA A 646 18.84 25.65 -14.86
CA ALA A 646 19.59 26.89 -15.04
C ALA A 646 20.42 26.84 -16.34
N ALA A 647 20.62 27.99 -16.97
CA ALA A 647 21.42 28.12 -18.19
C ALA A 647 22.88 27.67 -17.99
N GLY A 648 23.49 27.19 -19.07
CA GLY A 648 24.86 26.69 -19.12
C GLY A 648 25.13 25.43 -18.30
N ARG A 649 26.38 25.33 -17.83
CA ARG A 649 26.90 24.16 -17.09
C ARG A 649 26.57 24.26 -15.59
N THR A 650 25.60 23.47 -15.15
CA THR A 650 25.09 23.46 -13.77
C THR A 650 25.58 22.21 -13.02
N ARG A 651 25.88 22.35 -11.72
CA ARG A 651 26.01 21.21 -10.80
C ARG A 651 24.62 20.90 -10.24
N ILE A 652 24.18 19.67 -10.41
CA ILE A 652 22.92 19.15 -9.87
C ILE A 652 23.27 18.15 -8.76
N THR A 653 22.60 18.26 -7.61
CA THR A 653 22.48 17.17 -6.64
C THR A 653 21.08 16.62 -6.71
N LEU A 654 20.95 15.29 -6.77
CA LEU A 654 19.68 14.59 -6.61
C LEU A 654 19.65 13.97 -5.22
N THR A 655 18.64 14.28 -4.42
CA THR A 655 18.34 13.58 -3.17
C THR A 655 17.23 12.60 -3.46
N ILE A 656 17.52 11.30 -3.28
CA ILE A 656 16.60 10.22 -3.59
C ILE A 656 16.10 9.59 -2.29
N PHE A 657 14.78 9.47 -2.19
CA PHE A 657 14.09 8.89 -1.06
C PHE A 657 13.32 7.64 -1.47
N LYS A 658 13.25 6.67 -0.56
CA LYS A 658 12.38 5.50 -0.66
C LYS A 658 11.02 5.86 -0.07
N GLU A 659 9.99 5.72 -0.88
CA GLU A 659 8.60 5.91 -0.47
C GLU A 659 8.09 4.59 0.13
N TYR A 660 8.29 4.44 1.44
CA TYR A 660 7.84 3.26 2.18
C TYR A 660 6.39 3.46 2.64
N ALA A 661 5.50 2.61 2.13
CA ALA A 661 4.12 2.53 2.59
C ALA A 661 4.04 2.03 4.05
N LYS A 662 4.17 2.95 5.02
CA LYS A 662 3.68 2.76 6.39
C LYS A 662 3.11 4.05 6.99
N ILE A 663 2.05 4.55 6.36
CA ILE A 663 1.22 5.64 6.90
C ILE A 663 0.44 5.10 8.13
N LEU A 664 1.15 5.05 9.26
CA LEU A 664 0.61 4.93 10.62
C LEU A 664 -0.33 3.73 10.85
N GLY A 665 0.02 2.57 10.26
CA GLY A 665 -0.69 1.30 10.45
C GLY A 665 0.18 0.05 10.30
N ASP A 666 0.29 -0.70 11.39
CA ASP A 666 -0.14 -2.11 11.45
C ASP A 666 -1.53 -2.16 12.11
#